data_AF-A0AAD3H1F2-F1
#
_entry.id   AF-A0AAD3H1F2-F1
#
_cell.length_a   1.000
_cell.length_b   1.000
_cell.length_c   1.000
_cell.angle_alpha   90.00
_cell.angle_beta   90.00
_cell.angle_gamma   90.00
#
_symmetry.space_group_name_H-M   'P 1'
#
loop_
_entity.id
_entity.type
_entity.pdbx_description
1 polymer ?
#
loop_
_entity_poly.entity_id
_entity_poly.type
_entity_poly.pdbx_seq_one_letter_code
_entity_poly.pdbx_strand_id
1 'polypeptide(L)'
;MPFGDSLTVGYGTVGGYRKALYYKMAYNGYGIEYVGSSRENMKGLANITDCHEGHSNWKIDDFIENSREIFEQSANPDVILMMVGSEDMQGDDYLQAIGKWESLLVKVLEFQPYAYVFVSNLLPLKNDALTNARIETHFNSKLPSIINKYKAMGHKVEFVNLAVEIMPHYYSDKKHLNKKGYKMIAKAWSRKLRNIFTAEGDSYPPEIIKAEQSTDASTITLTFSKPISDESADISNFELGSGLDIVNTTLSSSSRQVILTLPQEDRWMTRKETSNTVSIVGSIRDRTEEGHLLENSREVAYDTFWRFIVLSDWHSAEKYVFSEQKSDIRQDKIVISHISETYGGDFVMIPGDTNNGGWTKKSFMEKFRDFTGLDLDFKDIVLRAGHNCYTGMLESFRLSGYSRVLLAHGDHEAGDNPWKVGSFKSIAQPEYRKALGDAFNVDFNGNRRYDGMIGDVPQRPIGTQFSETAYAYVHKNVLIVTIDPFDQESPDIEIATGGTVAMRVTGGQLEWLDKVLAEAKKDPSIKHIFVQGHVPVLHPVRKSRSSGQMMEGEERSDFWKTLRKYDVDIYFTGEVHLNTVTKDKWSNVVQVASRGNYFTSFLNVDITDNKIDIISNNEVGDKRMKYNLNYEESGRLTIKKKGNQSEIVGTGQLSLTDTSAALIYFNFEKISLLRDRPVLGLAQARSYPDNVEPKPVMDFVPVQGINCFESLPNEGEFGVDYDAAIANLQLVDGIDGMAGRFSGMSRAAIWSMGPHFEGREVAYSLWFKTGSVGTEILIAYEGFWIKKTALNLRLRNGRPEIIYSADQRLMPEDSLFRLNDNQWHHIVVSNPKDDSYLSELEMYVDGRIVPTMIEGLDKQVNFPNGGVISLGGFGHGRTSNSGNTEVRDGRDGFLKGTNFVGEMDEVKIFARSISADEVKQMYEEHRPDSHTDLPSMTASYSPSISPSLLSSSYPSNHPSRITSDIPSIAPTVSTTDIPSESPSNSSSSPSSSSQSPSSEESS
;
A
#
# COMPACT_ATOMS: atom_id res chain seq x y z
N MET A 1 21.76 -6.84 25.83
CA MET A 1 21.58 -5.45 25.35
C MET A 1 22.45 -4.46 26.14
N PRO A 2 23.44 -3.83 25.52
CA PRO A 2 24.05 -2.60 26.03
C PRO A 2 23.06 -1.42 25.86
N PHE A 3 22.68 -0.73 26.93
CA PHE A 3 21.61 0.29 26.93
C PHE A 3 22.11 1.58 27.61
N GLY A 4 22.32 2.66 26.86
CA GLY A 4 22.89 3.88 27.44
C GLY A 4 23.25 4.97 26.45
N ASP A 5 24.00 5.96 26.91
CA ASP A 5 24.36 7.13 26.11
C ASP A 5 25.59 6.89 25.17
N SER A 6 26.22 7.97 24.71
CA SER A 6 27.52 8.02 24.02
C SER A 6 28.64 7.08 24.55
N LEU A 7 28.68 6.77 25.85
CA LEU A 7 29.62 5.82 26.45
C LEU A 7 29.28 4.36 26.08
N THR A 8 28.00 4.08 25.85
CA THR A 8 27.51 2.79 25.31
C THR A 8 27.73 2.71 23.80
N VAL A 9 27.52 3.80 23.05
CA VAL A 9 27.98 3.92 21.65
C VAL A 9 29.49 3.63 21.57
N GLY A 10 30.25 4.08 22.56
CA GLY A 10 31.69 3.91 22.61
C GLY A 10 32.43 5.04 21.90
N TYR A 11 31.88 6.25 21.92
CA TYR A 11 32.43 7.42 21.21
C TYR A 11 33.96 7.53 21.40
N GLY A 12 34.67 7.77 20.29
CA GLY A 12 36.13 7.90 20.27
C GLY A 12 36.93 6.60 20.39
N THR A 13 36.29 5.43 20.57
CA THR A 13 36.96 4.11 20.60
C THR A 13 36.08 3.05 19.96
N VAL A 14 36.54 2.45 18.84
CA VAL A 14 35.80 1.39 18.12
C VAL A 14 35.31 0.29 19.07
N GLY A 15 33.98 0.16 19.17
CA GLY A 15 33.25 -0.80 19.99
C GLY A 15 33.26 -0.52 21.50
N GLY A 16 33.79 0.62 21.95
CA GLY A 16 33.79 1.05 23.35
C GLY A 16 34.16 -0.05 24.35
N TYR A 17 33.36 -0.19 25.41
CA TYR A 17 33.48 -1.31 26.36
C TYR A 17 32.94 -2.62 25.79
N ARG A 18 31.99 -2.58 24.86
CA ARG A 18 31.31 -3.76 24.27
C ARG A 18 32.32 -4.72 23.65
N LYS A 19 33.26 -4.20 22.85
CA LYS A 19 34.36 -4.99 22.26
C LYS A 19 35.20 -5.72 23.30
N ALA A 20 35.64 -5.00 24.34
CA ALA A 20 36.49 -5.58 25.38
C ALA A 20 35.72 -6.58 26.25
N LEU A 21 34.44 -6.32 26.49
CA LEU A 21 33.55 -7.19 27.25
C LEU A 21 33.31 -8.50 26.51
N TYR A 22 32.99 -8.44 25.22
CA TYR A 22 32.82 -9.61 24.35
C TYR A 22 34.02 -10.57 24.45
N TYR A 23 35.23 -10.09 24.13
CA TYR A 23 36.42 -10.95 24.15
C TYR A 23 36.72 -11.49 25.55
N LYS A 24 36.46 -10.70 26.59
CA LYS A 24 36.70 -11.14 27.96
C LYS A 24 35.74 -12.25 28.38
N MET A 25 34.48 -12.17 27.98
CA MET A 25 33.48 -13.18 28.30
C MET A 25 33.68 -14.44 27.43
N ALA A 26 33.97 -14.28 26.13
CA ALA A 26 34.35 -15.38 25.25
C ALA A 26 35.56 -16.16 25.76
N TYR A 27 36.60 -15.48 26.26
CA TYR A 27 37.75 -16.13 26.90
C TYR A 27 37.37 -16.97 28.13
N ASN A 28 36.23 -16.66 28.77
CA ASN A 28 35.71 -17.41 29.93
C ASN A 28 34.62 -18.42 29.54
N GLY A 29 34.46 -18.75 28.24
CA GLY A 29 33.54 -19.77 27.77
C GLY A 29 32.10 -19.31 27.52
N TYR A 30 31.81 -18.01 27.57
CA TYR A 30 30.46 -17.48 27.33
C TYR A 30 30.26 -17.13 25.86
N GLY A 31 29.14 -17.57 25.28
CA GLY A 31 28.63 -17.07 23.99
C GLY A 31 27.84 -15.77 24.21
N ILE A 32 28.32 -14.65 23.66
CA ILE A 32 27.63 -13.36 23.78
C ILE A 32 27.07 -12.95 22.42
N GLU A 33 25.77 -12.69 22.40
CA GLU A 33 25.10 -11.95 21.34
C GLU A 33 24.66 -10.59 21.90
N TYR A 34 25.15 -9.51 21.28
CA TYR A 34 24.59 -8.19 21.52
C TYR A 34 23.35 -7.96 20.64
N VAL A 35 22.33 -7.34 21.24
CA VAL A 35 21.02 -7.03 20.65
C VAL A 35 20.70 -5.55 20.88
N GLY A 36 19.91 -4.96 19.97
CA GLY A 36 19.54 -3.55 19.90
C GLY A 36 19.37 -3.09 18.45
N SER A 37 18.77 -1.92 18.26
CA SER A 37 18.49 -1.32 16.95
C SER A 37 19.70 -0.64 16.30
N SER A 38 20.63 -0.09 17.09
CA SER A 38 21.80 0.63 16.58
C SER A 38 22.98 -0.29 16.30
N ARG A 39 23.69 -0.04 15.20
CA ARG A 39 24.94 -0.73 14.80
C ARG A 39 26.16 0.20 14.82
N GLU A 40 26.02 1.37 15.45
CA GLU A 40 27.03 2.41 15.40
C GLU A 40 28.36 1.97 16.04
N ASN A 41 29.47 2.44 15.46
CA ASN A 41 30.81 2.35 16.04
C ASN A 41 31.31 0.91 16.31
N MET A 42 30.95 -0.06 15.47
CA MET A 42 31.49 -1.44 15.54
C MET A 42 32.07 -2.02 14.23
N LYS A 43 32.16 -1.23 13.13
CA LYS A 43 32.77 -1.66 11.85
C LYS A 43 34.20 -2.20 12.08
N GLY A 44 34.46 -3.44 11.61
CA GLY A 44 35.81 -4.02 11.53
C GLY A 44 36.13 -5.17 12.52
N LEU A 45 35.14 -5.87 13.08
CA LEU A 45 35.36 -7.06 13.91
C LEU A 45 34.54 -8.24 13.41
N ALA A 46 35.20 -9.20 12.78
CA ALA A 46 34.58 -10.48 12.46
C ALA A 46 34.11 -11.17 13.75
N ASN A 47 32.90 -11.74 13.72
CA ASN A 47 32.28 -12.58 14.74
C ASN A 47 31.63 -11.90 15.96
N ILE A 48 31.50 -10.56 15.98
CA ILE A 48 30.73 -9.85 17.02
C ILE A 48 29.46 -9.27 16.38
N THR A 49 28.27 -9.53 16.94
CA THR A 49 27.07 -8.80 16.54
C THR A 49 27.20 -7.33 16.95
N ASP A 50 26.97 -6.41 16.02
CA ASP A 50 27.25 -4.99 16.18
C ASP A 50 26.11 -4.21 16.87
N CYS A 51 25.02 -4.88 17.25
CA CYS A 51 23.81 -4.29 17.77
C CYS A 51 23.95 -3.74 19.21
N HIS A 52 23.33 -2.59 19.51
CA HIS A 52 23.21 -2.02 20.85
C HIS A 52 22.11 -0.93 20.90
N GLU A 53 21.81 -0.47 22.11
CA GLU A 53 20.92 0.68 22.37
C GLU A 53 21.72 1.81 23.00
N GLY A 54 22.71 2.26 22.23
CA GLY A 54 23.61 3.35 22.59
C GLY A 54 23.21 4.58 21.79
N HIS A 55 22.85 5.67 22.46
CA HIS A 55 22.36 6.87 21.78
C HIS A 55 23.09 8.13 22.27
N SER A 56 23.86 8.76 21.39
CA SER A 56 24.58 9.99 21.73
C SER A 56 23.61 11.15 21.93
N ASN A 57 23.85 12.00 22.93
CA ASN A 57 23.05 13.18 23.29
C ASN A 57 21.63 12.91 23.83
N TRP A 58 21.22 11.65 23.98
CA TRP A 58 19.92 11.31 24.58
C TRP A 58 19.91 11.56 26.09
N LYS A 59 18.82 12.18 26.55
CA LYS A 59 18.43 12.31 27.95
C LYS A 59 17.53 11.14 28.37
N ILE A 60 17.26 11.02 29.67
CA ILE A 60 16.39 9.96 30.20
C ILE A 60 14.99 9.98 29.56
N ASP A 61 14.42 11.17 29.31
CA ASP A 61 13.09 11.29 28.70
C ASP A 61 13.04 10.71 27.29
N ASP A 62 14.10 10.88 26.49
CA ASP A 62 14.19 10.28 25.16
C ASP A 62 14.13 8.74 25.26
N PHE A 63 14.82 8.15 26.24
CA PHE A 63 14.73 6.70 26.49
C PHE A 63 13.34 6.28 26.97
N ILE A 64 12.64 7.09 27.77
CA ILE A 64 11.28 6.80 28.23
C ILE A 64 10.29 6.84 27.08
N GLU A 65 10.40 7.84 26.19
CA GLU A 65 9.52 8.02 25.04
C GLU A 65 9.69 6.88 24.03
N ASN A 66 10.95 6.46 23.81
CA ASN A 66 11.30 5.43 22.84
C ASN A 66 11.38 4.00 23.42
N SER A 67 11.20 3.81 24.74
CA SER A 67 11.44 2.51 25.40
C SER A 67 10.66 1.36 24.77
N ARG A 68 9.43 1.63 24.33
CA ARG A 68 8.56 0.61 23.73
C ARG A 68 9.14 0.12 22.40
N GLU A 69 9.46 1.05 21.51
CA GLU A 69 10.01 0.74 20.20
C GLU A 69 11.31 -0.05 20.34
N ILE A 70 12.20 0.42 21.23
CA ILE A 70 13.47 -0.25 21.54
C ILE A 70 13.24 -1.71 21.94
N PHE A 71 12.31 -1.99 22.86
CA PHE A 71 12.11 -3.35 23.37
C PHE A 71 11.23 -4.24 22.48
N GLU A 72 10.35 -3.66 21.65
CA GLU A 72 9.56 -4.42 20.66
C GLU A 72 10.41 -4.81 19.43
N GLN A 73 11.40 -4.00 19.06
CA GLN A 73 12.32 -4.29 17.94
C GLN A 73 13.56 -5.11 18.35
N SER A 74 13.89 -5.15 19.64
CA SER A 74 15.06 -5.90 20.13
C SER A 74 14.72 -7.37 20.39
N ALA A 75 15.60 -8.28 19.99
CA ALA A 75 15.50 -9.69 20.38
C ALA A 75 15.62 -9.82 21.91
N ASN A 76 14.49 -10.05 22.59
CA ASN A 76 14.31 -10.27 24.04
C ASN A 76 15.62 -10.52 24.82
N PRO A 77 16.29 -9.48 25.35
CA PRO A 77 17.61 -9.61 25.96
C PRO A 77 17.59 -10.40 27.27
N ASP A 78 18.56 -11.28 27.49
CA ASP A 78 18.77 -11.90 28.82
C ASP A 78 19.31 -10.92 29.85
N VAL A 79 20.12 -9.97 29.36
CA VAL A 79 20.92 -9.07 30.17
C VAL A 79 20.82 -7.67 29.58
N ILE A 80 20.46 -6.71 30.42
CA ILE A 80 20.48 -5.28 30.06
C ILE A 80 21.59 -4.61 30.87
N LEU A 81 22.53 -3.95 30.19
CA LEU A 81 23.60 -3.18 30.83
C LEU A 81 23.25 -1.69 30.72
N MET A 82 22.63 -1.16 31.76
CA MET A 82 22.05 0.19 31.79
C MET A 82 23.04 1.23 32.31
N MET A 83 23.32 2.24 31.48
CA MET A 83 24.14 3.41 31.78
C MET A 83 23.53 4.65 31.13
N VAL A 84 22.53 5.24 31.80
CA VAL A 84 21.69 6.35 31.28
C VAL A 84 21.63 7.47 32.32
N GLY A 85 21.71 8.72 31.87
CA GLY A 85 21.45 9.91 32.69
C GLY A 85 22.59 10.93 32.77
N SER A 86 23.73 10.70 32.10
CA SER A 86 24.86 11.64 32.15
C SER A 86 24.54 12.99 31.52
N GLU A 87 23.66 13.02 30.50
CA GLU A 87 23.23 14.25 29.84
C GLU A 87 22.32 15.11 30.73
N ASP A 88 21.39 14.48 31.45
CA ASP A 88 20.46 15.18 32.35
C ASP A 88 21.19 15.93 33.47
N MET A 89 22.33 15.42 33.93
CA MET A 89 23.09 16.04 35.03
C MET A 89 23.82 17.34 34.63
N GLN A 90 24.00 17.58 33.33
CA GLN A 90 24.60 18.80 32.80
C GLN A 90 23.57 19.94 32.63
N GLY A 91 22.27 19.63 32.63
CA GLY A 91 21.18 20.60 32.47
C GLY A 91 20.75 21.31 33.76
N ASP A 92 19.81 22.25 33.62
CA ASP A 92 19.22 23.01 34.73
C ASP A 92 18.18 22.19 35.52
N ASP A 93 17.63 21.12 34.93
CA ASP A 93 16.61 20.24 35.50
C ASP A 93 17.17 19.00 36.22
N TYR A 94 18.48 18.99 36.51
CA TYR A 94 19.21 17.84 37.09
C TYR A 94 18.59 17.26 38.38
N LEU A 95 17.81 18.04 39.14
CA LEU A 95 17.12 17.57 40.35
C LEU A 95 16.01 16.55 40.06
N GLN A 96 15.44 16.56 38.85
CA GLN A 96 14.39 15.63 38.43
C GLN A 96 14.96 14.33 37.85
N ALA A 97 16.24 14.32 37.47
CA ALA A 97 16.88 13.23 36.72
C ALA A 97 16.72 11.86 37.40
N ILE A 98 16.88 11.76 38.72
CA ILE A 98 16.76 10.48 39.42
C ILE A 98 15.33 9.92 39.42
N GLY A 99 14.31 10.78 39.47
CA GLY A 99 12.91 10.36 39.39
C GLY A 99 12.53 9.86 37.99
N LYS A 100 12.98 10.59 36.95
CA LYS A 100 12.88 10.15 35.55
C LYS A 100 13.60 8.81 35.36
N TRP A 101 14.80 8.66 35.92
CA TRP A 101 15.58 7.44 35.82
C TRP A 101 14.88 6.23 36.45
N GLU A 102 14.25 6.40 37.62
CA GLU A 102 13.45 5.35 38.25
C GLU A 102 12.24 4.98 37.38
N SER A 103 11.57 5.95 36.74
CA SER A 103 10.49 5.68 35.79
C SER A 103 10.97 4.92 34.56
N LEU A 104 12.17 5.22 34.06
CA LEU A 104 12.78 4.45 32.99
C LEU A 104 13.06 3.00 33.43
N LEU A 105 13.63 2.79 34.63
CA LEU A 105 13.84 1.44 35.17
C LEU A 105 12.52 0.66 35.26
N VAL A 106 11.43 1.28 35.71
CA VAL A 106 10.10 0.65 35.75
C VAL A 106 9.69 0.19 34.35
N LYS A 107 9.80 1.05 33.33
CA LYS A 107 9.49 0.66 31.95
C LYS A 107 10.35 -0.52 31.48
N VAL A 108 11.66 -0.50 31.76
CA VAL A 108 12.55 -1.61 31.40
C VAL A 108 12.07 -2.92 32.04
N LEU A 109 11.69 -2.89 33.32
CA LEU A 109 11.22 -4.07 34.06
C LEU A 109 9.83 -4.54 33.59
N GLU A 110 8.99 -3.64 33.10
CA GLU A 110 7.69 -3.98 32.51
C GLU A 110 7.84 -4.62 31.12
N PHE A 111 8.72 -4.08 30.27
CA PHE A 111 8.93 -4.61 28.91
C PHE A 111 9.80 -5.88 28.88
N GLN A 112 10.73 -6.02 29.83
CA GLN A 112 11.68 -7.12 29.87
C GLN A 112 11.68 -7.81 31.25
N PRO A 113 10.54 -8.41 31.67
CA PRO A 113 10.36 -8.93 33.02
C PRO A 113 11.29 -10.11 33.35
N TYR A 114 11.79 -10.81 32.33
CA TYR A 114 12.66 -11.97 32.49
C TYR A 114 14.16 -11.64 32.40
N ALA A 115 14.50 -10.43 31.93
CA ALA A 115 15.87 -9.97 31.77
C ALA A 115 16.50 -9.60 33.11
N TYR A 116 17.83 -9.80 33.21
CA TYR A 116 18.63 -9.31 34.32
C TYR A 116 19.18 -7.93 34.01
N VAL A 117 18.72 -6.92 34.74
CA VAL A 117 19.09 -5.52 34.52
C VAL A 117 20.23 -5.14 35.45
N PHE A 118 21.41 -4.95 34.86
CA PHE A 118 22.56 -4.41 35.57
C PHE A 118 22.61 -2.90 35.39
N VAL A 119 22.56 -2.18 36.50
CA VAL A 119 22.56 -0.73 36.53
C VAL A 119 23.90 -0.20 37.00
N SER A 120 24.46 0.74 36.26
CA SER A 120 25.65 1.47 36.67
C SER A 120 25.35 2.84 37.27
N ASN A 121 26.26 3.32 38.12
CA ASN A 121 26.32 4.74 38.45
C ASN A 121 26.87 5.56 37.28
N LEU A 122 26.56 6.86 37.27
CA LEU A 122 27.13 7.79 36.30
C LEU A 122 28.61 8.01 36.60
N LEU A 123 29.41 8.06 35.54
CA LEU A 123 30.84 8.35 35.63
C LEU A 123 31.05 9.85 35.90
N PRO A 124 32.09 10.23 36.66
CA PRO A 124 32.46 11.64 36.79
C PRO A 124 32.88 12.23 35.43
N LEU A 125 32.72 13.52 35.23
CA LEU A 125 33.26 14.26 34.10
C LEU A 125 34.65 14.83 34.46
N LYS A 126 35.57 14.78 33.50
CA LYS A 126 36.93 15.31 33.68
C LYS A 126 36.90 16.83 33.75
N ASN A 127 37.52 17.38 34.80
CA ASN A 127 37.63 18.84 35.04
C ASN A 127 36.29 19.57 35.17
N ASP A 128 35.23 18.91 35.65
CA ASP A 128 33.92 19.53 35.89
C ASP A 128 33.42 19.26 37.32
N ALA A 129 33.90 20.06 38.27
CA ALA A 129 33.59 19.89 39.67
C ALA A 129 32.10 20.11 39.99
N LEU A 130 31.44 21.03 39.28
CA LEU A 130 30.03 21.36 39.51
C LEU A 130 29.13 20.19 39.12
N THR A 131 29.27 19.68 37.89
CA THR A 131 28.47 18.54 37.43
C THR A 131 28.79 17.28 38.23
N ASN A 132 30.05 17.06 38.63
CA ASN A 132 30.42 15.93 39.48
C ASN A 132 29.77 15.99 40.86
N ALA A 133 29.69 17.16 41.48
CA ALA A 133 28.98 17.33 42.75
C ALA A 133 27.48 17.03 42.58
N ARG A 134 26.89 17.42 41.44
CA ARG A 134 25.49 17.10 41.11
C ARG A 134 25.29 15.59 40.95
N ILE A 135 26.13 14.93 40.14
CA ILE A 135 26.11 13.48 39.89
C ILE A 135 26.18 12.71 41.22
N GLU A 136 27.14 13.05 42.09
CA GLU A 136 27.32 12.32 43.33
C GLU A 136 26.17 12.52 44.31
N THR A 137 25.77 13.78 44.52
CA THR A 137 24.80 14.15 45.56
C THR A 137 23.37 13.77 45.19
N HIS A 138 22.98 13.99 43.93
CA HIS A 138 21.57 13.89 43.51
C HIS A 138 21.24 12.63 42.72
N PHE A 139 22.23 11.94 42.16
CA PHE A 139 22.00 10.76 41.33
C PHE A 139 22.64 9.50 41.93
N ASN A 140 23.97 9.42 41.95
CA ASN A 140 24.71 8.22 42.34
C ASN A 140 24.42 7.79 43.78
N SER A 141 24.28 8.72 44.73
CA SER A 141 23.97 8.42 46.13
C SER A 141 22.60 7.75 46.33
N LYS A 142 21.67 7.89 45.37
CA LYS A 142 20.30 7.38 45.46
C LYS A 142 20.14 5.98 44.85
N LEU A 143 20.93 5.67 43.81
CA LEU A 143 20.82 4.42 43.07
C LEU A 143 20.82 3.15 43.95
N PRO A 144 21.71 2.97 44.95
CA PRO A 144 21.72 1.75 45.75
C PRO A 144 20.39 1.49 46.48
N SER A 145 19.74 2.55 46.97
CA SER A 145 18.44 2.42 47.66
C SER A 145 17.31 2.05 46.71
N ILE A 146 17.29 2.62 45.51
CA ILE A 146 16.31 2.31 44.46
C ILE A 146 16.50 0.86 43.99
N ILE A 147 17.73 0.44 43.69
CA ILE A 147 17.99 -0.94 43.26
C ILE A 147 17.60 -1.95 44.35
N ASN A 148 17.92 -1.68 45.61
CA ASN A 148 17.52 -2.57 46.71
C ASN A 148 15.99 -2.65 46.87
N LYS A 149 15.27 -1.55 46.62
CA LYS A 149 13.80 -1.54 46.60
C LYS A 149 13.25 -2.50 45.54
N TYR A 150 13.69 -2.40 44.28
CA TYR A 150 13.20 -3.29 43.20
C TYR A 150 13.69 -4.73 43.36
N LYS A 151 14.89 -4.95 43.89
CA LYS A 151 15.38 -6.29 44.24
C LYS A 151 14.54 -6.94 45.33
N ALA A 152 14.12 -6.20 46.35
CA ALA A 152 13.21 -6.68 47.39
C ALA A 152 11.80 -6.98 46.86
N MET A 153 11.41 -6.38 45.74
CA MET A 153 10.16 -6.68 45.03
C MET A 153 10.28 -7.91 44.10
N GLY A 154 11.45 -8.57 44.05
CA GLY A 154 11.67 -9.77 43.24
C GLY A 154 12.19 -9.50 41.83
N HIS A 155 12.41 -8.25 41.44
CA HIS A 155 13.00 -7.95 40.13
C HIS A 155 14.48 -8.35 40.07
N LYS A 156 14.90 -8.83 38.89
CA LYS A 156 16.28 -9.20 38.58
C LYS A 156 17.14 -7.96 38.29
N VAL A 157 17.41 -7.17 39.33
CA VAL A 157 18.22 -5.94 39.22
C VAL A 157 19.49 -6.02 40.07
N GLU A 158 20.61 -5.53 39.54
CA GLU A 158 21.89 -5.51 40.25
C GLU A 158 22.65 -4.21 40.01
N PHE A 159 23.16 -3.60 41.09
CA PHE A 159 23.97 -2.39 41.02
C PHE A 159 25.45 -2.70 40.77
N VAL A 160 26.07 -1.96 39.86
CA VAL A 160 27.50 -2.04 39.53
C VAL A 160 28.15 -0.67 39.64
N ASN A 161 29.01 -0.49 40.63
CA ASN A 161 29.78 0.74 40.78
C ASN A 161 30.92 0.78 39.76
N LEU A 162 30.71 1.50 38.65
CA LEU A 162 31.70 1.71 37.60
C LEU A 162 32.59 2.93 37.86
N ALA A 163 32.07 3.97 38.54
CA ALA A 163 32.84 5.20 38.78
C ALA A 163 34.17 4.95 39.50
N VAL A 164 34.22 3.98 40.43
CA VAL A 164 35.45 3.61 41.16
C VAL A 164 36.54 3.01 40.30
N GLU A 165 36.21 2.55 39.09
CA GLU A 165 37.16 1.95 38.15
C GLU A 165 37.83 2.99 37.24
N ILE A 166 37.35 4.25 37.29
CA ILE A 166 37.71 5.30 36.34
C ILE A 166 38.57 6.38 36.97
N MET A 167 39.76 6.59 36.39
CA MET A 167 40.72 7.60 36.81
C MET A 167 40.74 8.78 35.81
N PRO A 168 41.16 9.99 36.23
CA PRO A 168 41.17 11.18 35.36
C PRO A 168 41.96 11.02 34.05
N HIS A 169 42.99 10.16 34.01
CA HIS A 169 43.80 9.90 32.82
C HIS A 169 43.18 8.84 31.86
N TYR A 170 42.00 8.30 32.19
CA TYR A 170 41.24 7.40 31.32
C TYR A 170 40.25 8.09 30.40
N TYR A 171 40.12 9.42 30.46
CA TYR A 171 39.29 10.19 29.53
C TYR A 171 40.11 10.68 28.33
N SER A 172 39.52 10.58 27.14
CA SER A 172 40.03 11.19 25.90
C SER A 172 39.64 12.66 25.79
N ASP A 173 38.47 13.03 26.33
CA ASP A 173 37.98 14.41 26.41
C ASP A 173 37.35 14.70 27.79
N LYS A 174 36.38 15.61 27.88
CA LYS A 174 35.68 15.94 29.13
C LYS A 174 34.80 14.78 29.64
N LYS A 175 34.23 13.97 28.74
CA LYS A 175 33.16 12.99 29.01
C LYS A 175 33.55 11.57 28.61
N HIS A 176 34.17 11.39 27.44
CA HIS A 176 34.39 10.09 26.83
C HIS A 176 35.70 9.46 27.28
N LEU A 177 35.68 8.13 27.36
CA LEU A 177 36.81 7.33 27.79
C LEU A 177 37.75 7.02 26.62
N ASN A 178 39.04 6.90 26.90
CA ASN A 178 39.99 6.29 25.99
C ASN A 178 39.93 4.76 26.08
N LYS A 179 40.68 4.08 25.19
CA LYS A 179 40.76 2.61 25.12
C LYS A 179 41.06 1.92 26.47
N LYS A 180 41.84 2.54 27.38
CA LYS A 180 42.10 1.97 28.71
C LYS A 180 40.88 2.11 29.62
N GLY A 181 40.21 3.26 29.62
CA GLY A 181 38.98 3.48 30.39
C GLY A 181 37.87 2.50 30.02
N TYR A 182 37.57 2.35 28.73
CA TYR A 182 36.55 1.39 28.29
C TYR A 182 36.88 -0.07 28.66
N LYS A 183 38.17 -0.46 28.70
CA LYS A 183 38.59 -1.79 29.19
C LYS A 183 38.31 -1.99 30.68
N MET A 184 38.38 -0.93 31.49
CA MET A 184 38.07 -1.01 32.92
C MET A 184 36.56 -1.19 33.14
N ILE A 185 35.72 -0.47 32.38
CA ILE A 185 34.27 -0.68 32.36
C ILE A 185 33.93 -2.13 31.98
N ALA A 186 34.52 -2.64 30.89
CA ALA A 186 34.34 -4.03 30.47
C ALA A 186 34.79 -5.04 31.53
N LYS A 187 35.88 -4.78 32.25
CA LYS A 187 36.36 -5.63 33.35
C LYS A 187 35.36 -5.67 34.50
N ALA A 188 34.78 -4.55 34.86
CA ALA A 188 33.80 -4.44 35.94
C ALA A 188 32.49 -5.17 35.59
N TRP A 189 31.94 -4.92 34.40
CA TRP A 189 30.77 -5.65 33.90
C TRP A 189 31.01 -7.16 33.87
N SER A 190 32.12 -7.61 33.27
CA SER A 190 32.48 -9.03 33.18
C SER A 190 32.59 -9.70 34.56
N ARG A 191 33.12 -9.00 35.57
CA ARG A 191 33.21 -9.56 36.93
C ARG A 191 31.82 -9.79 37.52
N LYS A 192 30.89 -8.85 37.34
CA LYS A 192 29.54 -8.99 37.88
C LYS A 192 28.70 -10.01 37.13
N LEU A 193 28.79 -10.05 35.79
CA LEU A 193 28.11 -11.05 34.97
C LEU A 193 28.51 -12.48 35.36
N ARG A 194 29.82 -12.77 35.47
CA ARG A 194 30.29 -14.11 35.83
C ARG A 194 29.98 -14.54 37.27
N ASN A 195 29.53 -13.64 38.13
CA ASN A 195 29.07 -13.99 39.47
C ASN A 195 27.60 -14.46 39.50
N ILE A 196 26.83 -14.14 38.45
CA ILE A 196 25.39 -14.40 38.37
C ILE A 196 25.09 -15.46 37.31
N PHE A 197 25.86 -15.48 36.22
CA PHE A 197 25.64 -16.36 35.07
C PHE A 197 26.76 -17.39 34.93
N THR A 198 26.38 -18.63 34.62
CA THR A 198 27.27 -19.62 33.99
C THR A 198 27.26 -19.42 32.47
N ALA A 199 28.06 -20.21 31.75
CA ALA A 199 28.01 -20.19 30.27
C ALA A 199 26.62 -20.58 29.73
N GLU A 200 25.82 -21.32 30.51
CA GLU A 200 24.49 -21.84 30.15
C GLU A 200 23.32 -21.00 30.69
N GLY A 201 23.59 -19.92 31.45
CA GLY A 201 22.57 -18.97 31.91
C GLY A 201 22.57 -18.66 33.41
N ASP A 202 21.48 -18.06 33.88
CA ASP A 202 21.22 -17.78 35.29
C ASP A 202 20.54 -18.98 35.99
N SER A 203 20.38 -18.90 37.31
CA SER A 203 19.75 -19.92 38.15
C SER A 203 18.21 -19.81 38.25
N TYR A 204 17.56 -18.97 37.43
CA TYR A 204 16.10 -18.83 37.47
C TYR A 204 15.48 -19.82 36.49
N PRO A 205 14.35 -20.48 36.77
CA PRO A 205 13.70 -21.35 35.80
C PRO A 205 13.46 -20.69 34.43
N PRO A 206 13.48 -21.46 33.33
CA PRO A 206 13.01 -20.95 32.05
C PRO A 206 11.53 -20.56 32.16
N GLU A 207 11.11 -19.58 31.39
CA GLU A 207 9.73 -19.06 31.36
C GLU A 207 9.26 -18.97 29.91
N ILE A 208 7.97 -19.09 29.64
CA ILE A 208 7.43 -18.91 28.29
C ILE A 208 7.15 -17.42 28.09
N ILE A 209 7.83 -16.81 27.12
CA ILE A 209 7.64 -15.41 26.74
C ILE A 209 6.37 -15.26 25.91
N LYS A 210 6.20 -16.11 24.89
CA LYS A 210 5.07 -16.03 23.95
C LYS A 210 4.85 -17.34 23.20
N ALA A 211 3.63 -17.51 22.69
CA ALA A 211 3.23 -18.58 21.78
C ALA A 211 2.51 -17.99 20.56
N GLU A 212 2.94 -18.32 19.36
CA GLU A 212 2.41 -17.74 18.12
C GLU A 212 2.15 -18.82 17.07
N GLN A 213 0.98 -18.78 16.41
CA GLN A 213 0.67 -19.64 15.27
C GLN A 213 1.26 -19.06 13.97
N SER A 214 1.82 -19.91 13.10
CA SER A 214 2.25 -19.47 11.77
C SER A 214 1.08 -19.10 10.88
N THR A 215 1.31 -18.25 9.87
CA THR A 215 0.28 -17.73 8.97
C THR A 215 -0.36 -18.79 8.08
N ASP A 216 0.32 -19.90 7.81
CA ASP A 216 -0.22 -21.07 7.11
C ASP A 216 -0.87 -22.08 8.08
N ALA A 217 -0.99 -21.71 9.36
CA ALA A 217 -1.48 -22.55 10.46
C ALA A 217 -0.77 -23.91 10.58
N SER A 218 0.46 -24.03 10.05
CA SER A 218 1.22 -25.27 10.06
C SER A 218 2.03 -25.48 11.32
N THR A 219 2.32 -24.41 12.06
CA THR A 219 3.15 -24.48 13.27
C THR A 219 2.65 -23.57 14.38
N ILE A 220 2.98 -23.92 15.61
CA ILE A 220 2.92 -23.03 16.77
C ILE A 220 4.33 -22.92 17.35
N THR A 221 4.83 -21.70 17.49
CA THR A 221 6.17 -21.43 18.02
C THR A 221 6.07 -20.94 19.46
N LEU A 222 6.61 -21.71 20.39
CA LEU A 222 6.80 -21.30 21.79
C LEU A 222 8.18 -20.66 21.94
N THR A 223 8.24 -19.42 22.43
CA THR A 223 9.50 -18.73 22.73
C THR A 223 9.74 -18.69 24.24
N PHE A 224 10.91 -19.17 24.66
CA PHE A 224 11.33 -19.25 26.06
C PHE A 224 12.29 -18.11 26.44
N SER A 225 12.32 -17.78 27.72
CA SER A 225 13.14 -16.71 28.30
C SER A 225 14.64 -16.99 28.25
N LYS A 226 15.02 -18.25 28.07
CA LYS A 226 16.41 -18.72 27.93
C LYS A 226 16.46 -20.08 27.23
N PRO A 227 17.65 -20.55 26.82
CA PRO A 227 17.80 -21.85 26.16
C PRO A 227 17.29 -23.01 27.02
N ILE A 228 16.54 -23.91 26.40
CA ILE A 228 16.04 -25.15 27.01
C ILE A 228 16.83 -26.37 26.52
N SER A 229 16.81 -27.46 27.27
CA SER A 229 17.48 -28.71 26.91
C SER A 229 16.89 -29.33 25.63
N ASP A 230 17.66 -30.17 24.93
CA ASP A 230 17.17 -30.83 23.71
C ASP A 230 15.99 -31.76 24.02
N GLU A 231 16.02 -32.45 25.16
CA GLU A 231 14.95 -33.34 25.65
C GLU A 231 13.66 -32.58 26.00
N SER A 232 13.79 -31.29 26.33
CA SER A 232 12.63 -30.45 26.62
C SER A 232 11.79 -30.18 25.37
N ALA A 233 12.38 -30.32 24.18
CA ALA A 233 11.67 -30.19 22.91
C ALA A 233 10.96 -31.50 22.49
N ASP A 234 10.85 -32.51 23.36
CA ASP A 234 10.11 -33.73 23.05
C ASP A 234 8.61 -33.46 22.92
N ILE A 235 7.98 -34.06 21.90
CA ILE A 235 6.55 -33.89 21.59
C ILE A 235 5.64 -34.25 22.77
N SER A 236 6.03 -35.22 23.60
CA SER A 236 5.28 -35.65 24.78
C SER A 236 5.20 -34.61 25.90
N ASN A 237 5.97 -33.51 25.80
CA ASN A 237 5.89 -32.41 26.76
C ASN A 237 4.76 -31.42 26.45
N PHE A 238 4.12 -31.51 25.28
CA PHE A 238 3.16 -30.52 24.78
C PHE A 238 1.83 -31.16 24.40
N GLU A 239 0.74 -30.53 24.80
CA GLU A 239 -0.62 -30.84 24.34
C GLU A 239 -1.31 -29.56 23.86
N LEU A 240 -2.13 -29.65 22.81
CA LEU A 240 -2.93 -28.52 22.36
C LEU A 240 -4.32 -28.58 22.97
N GLY A 241 -4.77 -27.48 23.57
CA GLY A 241 -6.14 -27.31 24.05
C GLY A 241 -7.19 -27.44 22.95
N SER A 242 -6.76 -27.29 21.68
CA SER A 242 -7.58 -27.54 20.50
C SER A 242 -7.96 -29.02 20.30
N GLY A 243 -7.22 -29.94 20.92
CA GLY A 243 -7.30 -31.38 20.67
C GLY A 243 -6.65 -31.83 19.36
N LEU A 244 -5.99 -30.93 18.61
CA LEU A 244 -5.21 -31.29 17.44
C LEU A 244 -3.93 -32.03 17.85
N ASP A 245 -3.58 -33.04 17.06
CA ASP A 245 -2.31 -33.74 17.21
C ASP A 245 -1.13 -32.81 16.84
N ILE A 246 -0.05 -32.91 17.60
CA ILE A 246 1.25 -32.39 17.21
C ILE A 246 1.94 -33.52 16.45
N VAL A 247 2.42 -33.24 15.23
CA VAL A 247 3.06 -34.24 14.36
C VAL A 247 4.57 -34.30 14.59
N ASN A 248 5.16 -33.15 14.92
CA ASN A 248 6.59 -33.03 15.17
C ASN A 248 6.89 -31.83 16.08
N THR A 249 8.03 -31.85 16.73
CA THR A 249 8.59 -30.70 17.44
C THR A 249 10.01 -30.48 16.98
N THR A 250 10.41 -29.23 16.83
CA THR A 250 11.80 -28.88 16.53
C THR A 250 12.29 -27.77 17.46
N LEU A 251 13.53 -27.90 17.92
CA LEU A 251 14.19 -26.88 18.71
C LEU A 251 15.00 -25.99 17.77
N SER A 252 14.78 -24.68 17.82
CA SER A 252 15.56 -23.71 17.06
C SER A 252 17.06 -23.80 17.39
N SER A 253 17.91 -23.29 16.51
CA SER A 253 19.37 -23.25 16.72
C SER A 253 19.81 -22.43 17.95
N SER A 254 18.98 -21.46 18.37
CA SER A 254 19.19 -20.70 19.62
C SER A 254 18.82 -21.50 20.88
N SER A 255 18.16 -22.64 20.70
CA SER A 255 17.54 -23.45 21.73
C SER A 255 16.49 -22.71 22.59
N ARG A 256 15.99 -21.55 22.13
CA ARG A 256 14.96 -20.77 22.83
C ARG A 256 13.57 -20.94 22.27
N GLN A 257 13.42 -21.55 21.11
CA GLN A 257 12.13 -21.73 20.47
C GLN A 257 11.85 -23.18 20.19
N VAL A 258 10.70 -23.66 20.65
CA VAL A 258 10.14 -24.95 20.25
C VAL A 258 9.06 -24.70 19.23
N ILE A 259 9.19 -25.31 18.06
CA ILE A 259 8.24 -25.20 16.96
C ILE A 259 7.46 -26.50 16.89
N LEU A 260 6.16 -26.43 17.21
CA LEU A 260 5.20 -27.53 17.14
C LEU A 260 4.63 -27.57 15.73
N THR A 261 4.78 -28.68 15.00
CA THR A 261 4.22 -28.87 13.64
C THR A 261 2.86 -29.55 13.71
N LEU A 262 1.90 -29.01 12.95
CA LEU A 262 0.51 -29.47 12.89
C LEU A 262 0.21 -30.21 11.57
N PRO A 263 -0.71 -31.19 11.58
CA PRO A 263 -1.09 -31.95 10.38
C PRO A 263 -1.71 -31.04 9.32
N GLN A 264 -1.54 -31.36 8.03
CA GLN A 264 -2.02 -30.51 6.92
C GLN A 264 -3.54 -30.54 6.75
N GLU A 265 -4.16 -31.71 6.91
CA GLU A 265 -5.61 -31.92 6.69
C GLU A 265 -6.53 -31.18 7.66
N ASP A 266 -6.02 -30.74 8.82
CA ASP A 266 -6.83 -30.15 9.89
C ASP A 266 -6.50 -28.70 10.25
N ARG A 267 -5.59 -28.04 9.50
CA ARG A 267 -5.11 -26.67 9.81
C ARG A 267 -6.22 -25.60 9.79
N TRP A 268 -7.24 -25.84 8.97
CA TRP A 268 -8.36 -24.92 8.75
C TRP A 268 -9.70 -25.48 9.22
N MET A 269 -9.74 -26.75 9.67
CA MET A 269 -10.97 -27.43 10.07
C MET A 269 -11.68 -26.60 11.13
N THR A 270 -12.86 -26.11 10.75
CA THR A 270 -13.80 -25.29 11.52
C THR A 270 -13.60 -25.42 13.02
N ARG A 271 -12.98 -24.38 13.60
CA ARG A 271 -12.71 -24.22 15.03
C ARG A 271 -14.02 -24.29 15.81
N LYS A 272 -14.46 -25.51 16.14
CA LYS A 272 -15.44 -25.76 17.18
C LYS A 272 -14.77 -25.37 18.48
N GLU A 273 -15.01 -24.15 18.95
CA GLU A 273 -14.90 -23.72 20.35
C GLU A 273 -13.93 -24.52 21.25
N THR A 274 -12.65 -24.59 20.88
CA THR A 274 -11.61 -25.17 21.73
C THR A 274 -10.57 -24.12 22.09
N SER A 275 -9.94 -24.27 23.25
CA SER A 275 -9.02 -23.26 23.79
C SER A 275 -7.77 -23.18 22.92
N ASN A 276 -7.39 -21.95 22.55
CA ASN A 276 -6.17 -21.69 21.80
C ASN A 276 -4.96 -21.69 22.73
N THR A 277 -4.70 -22.85 23.33
CA THR A 277 -3.69 -22.98 24.37
C THR A 277 -2.76 -24.14 24.07
N VAL A 278 -1.50 -23.98 24.48
CA VAL A 278 -0.55 -25.08 24.59
C VAL A 278 -0.38 -25.39 26.08
N SER A 279 -0.68 -26.62 26.44
CA SER A 279 -0.47 -27.16 27.78
C SER A 279 0.91 -27.80 27.85
N ILE A 280 1.71 -27.38 28.82
CA ILE A 280 2.97 -28.03 29.17
C ILE A 280 2.65 -29.17 30.14
N VAL A 281 2.63 -30.39 29.60
CA VAL A 281 2.27 -31.62 30.32
C VAL A 281 3.48 -32.43 30.78
N GLY A 282 4.63 -32.18 30.17
CA GLY A 282 5.91 -32.80 30.54
C GLY A 282 6.90 -31.84 31.20
N SER A 283 8.15 -32.26 31.32
CA SER A 283 9.17 -31.54 32.09
C SER A 283 10.07 -30.70 31.18
N ILE A 284 9.88 -29.38 31.17
CA ILE A 284 10.73 -28.44 30.44
C ILE A 284 11.87 -27.96 31.35
N ARG A 285 13.12 -28.20 30.96
CA ARG A 285 14.32 -27.83 31.70
C ARG A 285 15.22 -26.90 30.89
N ASP A 286 15.95 -26.05 31.60
CA ASP A 286 17.04 -25.29 30.99
C ASP A 286 18.30 -26.16 30.74
N ARG A 287 19.34 -25.53 30.19
CA ARG A 287 20.64 -26.18 29.92
C ARG A 287 21.66 -26.06 31.06
N THR A 288 21.28 -25.50 32.21
CA THR A 288 22.20 -25.40 33.35
C THR A 288 22.45 -26.78 33.94
N GLU A 289 23.56 -26.94 34.69
CA GLU A 289 23.90 -28.23 35.30
C GLU A 289 22.82 -28.70 36.28
N GLU A 290 22.15 -27.76 36.96
CA GLU A 290 21.03 -28.02 37.85
C GLU A 290 19.72 -28.35 37.11
N GLY A 291 19.62 -28.04 35.81
CA GLY A 291 18.47 -28.32 34.96
C GLY A 291 17.16 -27.75 35.53
N HIS A 292 17.13 -26.43 35.77
CA HIS A 292 15.98 -25.78 36.43
C HIS A 292 14.71 -25.99 35.62
N LEU A 293 13.65 -26.38 36.30
CA LEU A 293 12.39 -26.83 35.73
C LEU A 293 11.39 -25.67 35.61
N LEU A 294 10.80 -25.48 34.43
CA LEU A 294 9.60 -24.64 34.26
C LEU A 294 8.47 -25.23 35.12
N GLU A 295 7.73 -24.40 35.86
CA GLU A 295 6.63 -24.89 36.70
C GLU A 295 5.64 -25.74 35.89
N ASN A 296 5.30 -26.93 36.42
CA ASN A 296 4.42 -27.89 35.76
C ASN A 296 2.99 -27.35 35.54
N SER A 297 2.30 -27.89 34.54
CA SER A 297 0.88 -27.59 34.24
C SER A 297 0.62 -26.13 33.84
N ARG A 298 1.62 -25.49 33.22
CA ARG A 298 1.46 -24.18 32.58
C ARG A 298 0.64 -24.33 31.30
N GLU A 299 -0.39 -23.51 31.19
CA GLU A 299 -1.15 -23.35 29.96
C GLU A 299 -0.81 -21.98 29.37
N VAL A 300 -0.44 -21.97 28.09
CA VAL A 300 -0.07 -20.73 27.39
C VAL A 300 -1.01 -20.52 26.22
N ALA A 301 -1.76 -19.42 26.26
CA ALA A 301 -2.56 -19.02 25.13
C ALA A 301 -1.64 -18.62 23.95
N TYR A 302 -1.99 -19.06 22.76
CA TYR A 302 -1.39 -18.57 21.52
C TYR A 302 -2.40 -17.70 20.78
N ASP A 303 -1.89 -16.63 20.17
CA ASP A 303 -2.74 -15.75 19.37
C ASP A 303 -3.26 -16.52 18.16
N THR A 304 -4.59 -16.61 18.06
CA THR A 304 -5.23 -17.12 16.85
C THR A 304 -5.77 -16.00 16.02
N PHE A 305 -5.46 -16.06 14.75
CA PHE A 305 -6.14 -15.28 13.74
C PHE A 305 -7.28 -16.08 13.13
N TRP A 306 -8.24 -15.39 12.53
CA TRP A 306 -9.08 -15.93 11.48
C TRP A 306 -8.79 -15.20 10.18
N ARG A 307 -9.19 -15.79 9.04
CA ARG A 307 -8.80 -15.31 7.71
C ARG A 307 -10.00 -15.16 6.80
N PHE A 308 -9.92 -14.24 5.85
CA PHE A 308 -10.70 -14.27 4.62
C PHE A 308 -9.83 -13.92 3.40
N ILE A 309 -10.35 -14.19 2.19
CA ILE A 309 -9.65 -13.91 0.92
C ILE A 309 -10.24 -12.67 0.25
N VAL A 310 -9.40 -11.82 -0.37
CA VAL A 310 -9.85 -10.72 -1.25
C VAL A 310 -9.49 -11.04 -2.70
N LEU A 311 -10.47 -10.90 -3.60
CA LEU A 311 -10.34 -11.22 -5.03
C LEU A 311 -11.03 -10.16 -5.90
N SER A 312 -10.50 -8.94 -5.94
CA SER A 312 -11.03 -7.82 -6.73
C SER A 312 -10.86 -8.04 -8.24
N ASP A 313 -11.73 -7.45 -9.06
CA ASP A 313 -11.56 -7.39 -10.52
C ASP A 313 -11.34 -8.75 -11.20
N TRP A 314 -12.03 -9.80 -10.72
CA TRP A 314 -11.84 -11.17 -11.22
C TRP A 314 -12.11 -11.30 -12.73
N HIS A 315 -13.08 -10.56 -13.26
CA HIS A 315 -13.46 -10.48 -14.69
C HIS A 315 -13.62 -11.82 -15.42
N SER A 316 -14.19 -12.83 -14.75
CA SER A 316 -14.37 -14.16 -15.34
C SER A 316 -15.78 -14.71 -15.25
N ALA A 317 -16.65 -14.18 -14.39
CA ALA A 317 -17.95 -14.77 -14.10
C ALA A 317 -18.93 -14.78 -15.30
N GLU A 318 -18.70 -13.96 -16.33
CA GLU A 318 -19.53 -13.93 -17.55
C GLU A 318 -19.72 -15.31 -18.20
N LYS A 319 -18.74 -16.21 -18.06
CA LYS A 319 -18.80 -17.58 -18.60
C LYS A 319 -19.99 -18.40 -18.10
N TYR A 320 -20.49 -18.09 -16.90
CA TYR A 320 -21.59 -18.82 -16.26
C TYR A 320 -22.94 -18.54 -16.93
N VAL A 321 -23.08 -17.44 -17.68
CA VAL A 321 -24.32 -17.09 -18.37
C VAL A 321 -24.79 -18.18 -19.33
N PHE A 322 -23.86 -18.72 -20.12
CA PHE A 322 -24.18 -19.65 -21.22
C PHE A 322 -23.99 -21.12 -20.84
N SER A 323 -23.31 -21.46 -19.73
CA SER A 323 -23.01 -22.84 -19.28
C SER A 323 -22.27 -23.78 -20.26
N GLU A 324 -22.05 -23.36 -21.52
CA GLU A 324 -21.33 -24.11 -22.57
C GLU A 324 -19.81 -24.18 -22.29
N GLN A 325 -19.26 -23.28 -21.48
CA GLN A 325 -17.84 -23.21 -21.13
C GLN A 325 -17.45 -24.17 -19.99
N LYS A 326 -17.86 -25.44 -20.09
CA LYS A 326 -17.72 -26.44 -19.02
C LYS A 326 -16.27 -26.68 -18.57
N SER A 327 -15.30 -26.59 -19.48
CA SER A 327 -13.87 -26.72 -19.15
C SER A 327 -13.36 -25.56 -18.29
N ASP A 328 -13.73 -24.33 -18.64
CA ASP A 328 -13.27 -23.14 -17.93
C ASP A 328 -13.91 -23.02 -16.55
N ILE A 329 -15.18 -23.40 -16.43
CA ILE A 329 -15.89 -23.50 -15.14
C ILE A 329 -15.26 -24.59 -14.26
N ARG A 330 -14.90 -25.75 -14.84
CA ARG A 330 -14.19 -26.79 -14.09
C ARG A 330 -12.84 -26.29 -13.59
N GLN A 331 -12.11 -25.54 -14.41
CA GLN A 331 -10.83 -24.96 -14.01
C GLN A 331 -11.01 -23.92 -12.90
N ASP A 332 -12.07 -23.10 -12.90
CA ASP A 332 -12.34 -22.19 -11.77
C ASP A 332 -12.49 -22.97 -10.47
N LYS A 333 -13.26 -24.07 -10.47
CA LYS A 333 -13.44 -24.92 -9.28
C LYS A 333 -12.11 -25.47 -8.77
N ILE A 334 -11.23 -25.92 -9.66
CA ILE A 334 -9.89 -26.42 -9.28
C ILE A 334 -9.07 -25.31 -8.61
N VAL A 335 -9.05 -24.11 -9.19
CA VAL A 335 -8.31 -22.98 -8.61
C VAL A 335 -8.90 -22.57 -7.26
N ILE A 336 -10.22 -22.48 -7.15
CA ILE A 336 -10.89 -22.11 -5.90
C ILE A 336 -10.62 -23.15 -4.80
N SER A 337 -10.74 -24.45 -5.11
CA SER A 337 -10.39 -25.54 -4.19
C SER A 337 -8.94 -25.43 -3.75
N HIS A 338 -8.00 -25.21 -4.68
CA HIS A 338 -6.59 -25.05 -4.34
C HIS A 338 -6.38 -23.86 -3.39
N ILE A 339 -7.00 -22.70 -3.66
CA ILE A 339 -6.89 -21.53 -2.78
C ILE A 339 -7.48 -21.86 -1.40
N SER A 340 -8.67 -22.45 -1.34
CA SER A 340 -9.32 -22.83 -0.08
C SER A 340 -8.52 -23.83 0.74
N GLU A 341 -7.95 -24.86 0.12
CA GLU A 341 -7.22 -25.93 0.79
C GLU A 341 -5.82 -25.45 1.24
N THR A 342 -5.18 -24.59 0.44
CA THR A 342 -3.79 -24.15 0.69
C THR A 342 -3.73 -22.91 1.58
N TYR A 343 -4.60 -21.93 1.33
CA TYR A 343 -4.56 -20.62 1.97
C TYR A 343 -5.70 -20.38 2.96
N GLY A 344 -6.73 -21.23 2.98
CA GLY A 344 -7.87 -21.12 3.90
C GLY A 344 -8.75 -19.88 3.63
N GLY A 345 -9.54 -19.51 4.63
CA GLY A 345 -10.42 -18.34 4.59
C GLY A 345 -11.89 -18.70 4.84
N ASP A 346 -12.54 -17.96 5.74
CA ASP A 346 -13.94 -18.22 6.10
C ASP A 346 -14.92 -17.82 4.97
N PHE A 347 -14.52 -16.86 4.14
CA PHE A 347 -15.27 -16.37 2.98
C PHE A 347 -14.33 -15.68 1.98
N VAL A 348 -14.87 -15.33 0.80
CA VAL A 348 -14.20 -14.49 -0.20
C VAL A 348 -14.89 -13.14 -0.27
N MET A 349 -14.13 -12.06 -0.20
CA MET A 349 -14.59 -10.69 -0.42
C MET A 349 -14.14 -10.22 -1.80
N ILE A 350 -15.03 -9.58 -2.55
CA ILE A 350 -14.78 -9.13 -3.92
C ILE A 350 -15.21 -7.66 -4.02
N PRO A 351 -14.26 -6.71 -3.95
CA PRO A 351 -14.43 -5.29 -4.26
C PRO A 351 -14.81 -5.00 -5.74
N GLY A 352 -15.88 -5.61 -6.22
CA GLY A 352 -16.45 -5.44 -7.56
C GLY A 352 -15.75 -6.22 -8.67
N ASP A 353 -16.38 -6.16 -9.83
CA ASP A 353 -15.92 -6.61 -11.14
C ASP A 353 -15.67 -8.10 -11.27
N THR A 354 -16.73 -8.86 -11.03
CA THR A 354 -16.70 -10.30 -11.27
C THR A 354 -16.82 -10.65 -12.75
N ASN A 355 -17.49 -9.81 -13.56
CA ASN A 355 -17.95 -10.13 -14.91
C ASN A 355 -17.51 -9.07 -15.96
N ASN A 356 -18.11 -9.08 -17.16
CA ASN A 356 -17.73 -8.17 -18.27
C ASN A 356 -18.71 -7.00 -18.50
N GLY A 357 -19.84 -6.95 -17.79
CA GLY A 357 -20.87 -5.89 -17.80
C GLY A 357 -21.67 -5.73 -19.10
N GLY A 358 -21.23 -6.32 -20.20
CA GLY A 358 -21.73 -6.07 -21.55
C GLY A 358 -23.10 -6.65 -21.93
N TRP A 359 -24.01 -6.92 -20.99
CA TRP A 359 -25.27 -7.63 -21.26
C TRP A 359 -26.26 -6.89 -22.15
N THR A 360 -26.13 -5.56 -22.23
CA THR A 360 -26.93 -4.71 -23.13
C THR A 360 -26.27 -4.45 -24.48
N LYS A 361 -25.07 -4.99 -24.73
CA LYS A 361 -24.42 -4.90 -26.05
C LYS A 361 -25.22 -5.71 -27.06
N LYS A 362 -25.48 -5.16 -28.25
CA LYS A 362 -26.30 -5.80 -29.30
C LYS A 362 -25.87 -7.25 -29.57
N SER A 363 -24.56 -7.47 -29.76
CA SER A 363 -23.98 -8.79 -30.01
C SER A 363 -24.22 -9.79 -28.87
N PHE A 364 -24.23 -9.32 -27.61
CA PHE A 364 -24.54 -10.18 -26.47
C PHE A 364 -26.01 -10.55 -26.46
N MET A 365 -26.89 -9.57 -26.63
CA MET A 365 -28.34 -9.81 -26.60
C MET A 365 -28.79 -10.74 -27.73
N GLU A 366 -28.23 -10.60 -28.94
CA GLU A 366 -28.47 -11.52 -30.05
C GLU A 366 -28.03 -12.95 -29.67
N LYS A 367 -26.80 -13.11 -29.20
CA LYS A 367 -26.29 -14.40 -28.71
C LYS A 367 -27.16 -14.99 -27.59
N PHE A 368 -27.65 -14.17 -26.67
CA PHE A 368 -28.47 -14.64 -25.55
C PHE A 368 -29.86 -15.11 -26.00
N ARG A 369 -30.49 -14.40 -26.95
CA ARG A 369 -31.75 -14.85 -27.55
C ARG A 369 -31.57 -16.16 -28.31
N ASP A 370 -30.50 -16.28 -29.09
CA ASP A 370 -30.18 -17.51 -29.80
C ASP A 370 -29.96 -18.69 -28.85
N PHE A 371 -29.21 -18.46 -27.75
CA PHE A 371 -28.95 -19.47 -26.73
C PHE A 371 -30.21 -19.93 -26.00
N THR A 372 -31.11 -19.00 -25.66
CA THR A 372 -32.31 -19.31 -24.87
C THR A 372 -33.51 -19.73 -25.73
N GLY A 373 -33.53 -19.36 -27.01
CA GLY A 373 -34.70 -19.51 -27.89
C GLY A 373 -35.87 -18.60 -27.49
N LEU A 374 -35.63 -17.58 -26.66
CA LEU A 374 -36.66 -16.68 -26.14
C LEU A 374 -36.53 -15.28 -26.73
N ASP A 375 -37.66 -14.70 -27.14
CA ASP A 375 -37.74 -13.29 -27.54
C ASP A 375 -37.91 -12.41 -26.31
N LEU A 376 -36.79 -12.02 -25.71
CA LEU A 376 -36.72 -11.21 -24.50
C LEU A 376 -36.30 -9.78 -24.81
N ASP A 377 -36.86 -8.82 -24.08
CA ASP A 377 -36.36 -7.45 -24.08
C ASP A 377 -35.02 -7.34 -23.34
N PHE A 378 -34.37 -6.18 -23.42
CA PHE A 378 -33.03 -6.01 -22.83
C PHE A 378 -33.02 -6.05 -21.29
N LYS A 379 -34.13 -5.68 -20.62
CA LYS A 379 -34.25 -5.70 -19.15
C LYS A 379 -34.35 -7.13 -18.65
N ASP A 380 -35.18 -7.94 -19.30
CA ASP A 380 -35.29 -9.37 -19.03
C ASP A 380 -33.98 -10.11 -19.30
N ILE A 381 -33.25 -9.71 -20.35
CA ILE A 381 -31.91 -10.26 -20.63
C ILE A 381 -30.95 -9.94 -19.50
N VAL A 382 -30.88 -8.69 -19.02
CA VAL A 382 -30.00 -8.29 -17.90
C VAL A 382 -30.31 -9.11 -16.64
N LEU A 383 -31.60 -9.25 -16.28
CA LEU A 383 -32.00 -10.03 -15.11
C LEU A 383 -31.61 -11.51 -15.22
N ARG A 384 -31.88 -12.15 -16.37
CA ARG A 384 -31.59 -13.58 -16.55
C ARG A 384 -30.09 -13.86 -16.73
N ALA A 385 -29.38 -12.99 -17.45
CA ALA A 385 -27.93 -13.08 -17.57
C ALA A 385 -27.27 -12.96 -16.21
N GLY A 386 -27.64 -11.94 -15.41
CA GLY A 386 -27.14 -11.78 -14.05
C GLY A 386 -27.49 -12.96 -13.14
N HIS A 387 -28.73 -13.46 -13.18
CA HIS A 387 -29.10 -14.66 -12.43
C HIS A 387 -28.20 -15.86 -12.78
N ASN A 388 -28.03 -16.18 -14.06
CA ASN A 388 -27.18 -17.29 -14.49
C ASN A 388 -25.70 -17.07 -14.11
N CYS A 389 -25.22 -15.84 -14.29
CA CYS A 389 -23.84 -15.45 -13.98
C CYS A 389 -23.53 -15.65 -12.50
N TYR A 390 -24.28 -14.98 -11.63
CA TYR A 390 -23.99 -14.93 -10.20
C TYR A 390 -24.31 -16.26 -9.50
N THR A 391 -25.40 -16.93 -9.84
CA THR A 391 -25.73 -18.23 -9.20
C THR A 391 -24.76 -19.33 -9.61
N GLY A 392 -24.32 -19.36 -10.89
CA GLY A 392 -23.32 -20.31 -11.37
C GLY A 392 -21.94 -20.09 -10.74
N MET A 393 -21.57 -18.82 -10.56
CA MET A 393 -20.37 -18.42 -9.81
C MET A 393 -20.47 -18.89 -8.36
N LEU A 394 -21.51 -18.48 -7.62
CA LEU A 394 -21.70 -18.81 -6.20
C LEU A 394 -21.72 -20.32 -5.95
N GLU A 395 -22.33 -21.10 -6.84
CA GLU A 395 -22.32 -22.55 -6.77
C GLU A 395 -20.91 -23.13 -6.95
N SER A 396 -20.08 -22.54 -7.83
CA SER A 396 -18.70 -22.95 -8.01
C SER A 396 -17.85 -22.65 -6.77
N PHE A 397 -18.01 -21.48 -6.15
CA PHE A 397 -17.34 -21.17 -4.88
C PHE A 397 -17.78 -22.12 -3.76
N ARG A 398 -19.08 -22.35 -3.61
CA ARG A 398 -19.65 -23.24 -2.58
C ARG A 398 -19.14 -24.66 -2.69
N LEU A 399 -19.14 -25.22 -3.89
CA LEU A 399 -18.66 -26.57 -4.15
C LEU A 399 -17.14 -26.72 -4.00
N SER A 400 -16.40 -25.61 -3.93
CA SER A 400 -14.93 -25.58 -3.95
C SER A 400 -14.34 -24.96 -2.68
N GLY A 401 -15.11 -24.88 -1.59
CA GLY A 401 -14.59 -24.52 -0.26
C GLY A 401 -15.16 -23.25 0.37
N TYR A 402 -15.83 -22.37 -0.40
CA TYR A 402 -16.34 -21.10 0.12
C TYR A 402 -17.86 -21.01 0.06
N SER A 403 -18.51 -21.20 1.21
CA SER A 403 -19.98 -21.09 1.34
C SER A 403 -20.52 -19.65 1.25
N ARG A 404 -19.63 -18.65 1.30
CA ARG A 404 -19.97 -17.23 1.33
C ARG A 404 -19.01 -16.41 0.48
N VAL A 405 -19.60 -15.51 -0.30
CA VAL A 405 -18.89 -14.48 -1.08
C VAL A 405 -19.55 -13.13 -0.76
N LEU A 406 -18.76 -12.12 -0.42
CA LEU A 406 -19.20 -10.75 -0.19
C LEU A 406 -18.80 -9.90 -1.39
N LEU A 407 -19.73 -9.65 -2.31
CA LEU A 407 -19.50 -8.85 -3.51
C LEU A 407 -19.94 -7.39 -3.30
N ALA A 408 -19.09 -6.44 -3.66
CA ALA A 408 -19.43 -5.04 -3.88
C ALA A 408 -19.90 -4.79 -5.32
N HIS A 409 -20.71 -3.75 -5.55
CA HIS A 409 -21.14 -3.37 -6.89
C HIS A 409 -19.97 -2.70 -7.61
N GLY A 410 -19.46 -3.31 -8.69
CA GLY A 410 -18.47 -2.75 -9.61
C GLY A 410 -19.08 -2.07 -10.84
N ASP A 411 -18.26 -1.41 -11.66
CA ASP A 411 -18.79 -0.75 -12.86
C ASP A 411 -19.26 -1.80 -13.89
N HIS A 412 -18.66 -2.99 -13.89
CA HIS A 412 -19.13 -4.11 -14.68
C HIS A 412 -20.42 -4.72 -14.12
N GLU A 413 -20.64 -4.74 -12.80
CA GLU A 413 -21.95 -5.05 -12.23
C GLU A 413 -23.00 -3.96 -12.56
N ALA A 414 -22.57 -2.73 -12.85
CA ALA A 414 -23.39 -1.63 -13.35
C ALA A 414 -23.47 -1.57 -14.89
N GLY A 415 -22.91 -2.53 -15.62
CA GLY A 415 -23.04 -2.63 -17.08
C GLY A 415 -21.92 -2.02 -17.93
N ASP A 416 -20.75 -1.78 -17.33
CA ASP A 416 -19.49 -1.28 -17.93
C ASP A 416 -19.65 0.15 -18.49
N ASN A 417 -18.70 1.05 -18.19
CA ASN A 417 -18.80 2.45 -18.56
C ASN A 417 -18.65 2.67 -20.10
N PRO A 418 -19.03 3.84 -20.68
CA PRO A 418 -19.78 4.98 -20.12
C PRO A 418 -21.31 4.82 -20.23
N TRP A 419 -22.09 5.32 -19.26
CA TRP A 419 -23.56 5.24 -19.18
C TRP A 419 -24.28 6.42 -19.84
N LYS A 420 -24.20 6.53 -21.17
CA LYS A 420 -24.83 7.63 -21.90
C LYS A 420 -26.34 7.73 -21.65
N VAL A 421 -26.86 8.97 -21.63
CA VAL A 421 -28.29 9.30 -21.55
C VAL A 421 -29.10 8.45 -22.53
N GLY A 422 -30.18 7.83 -22.04
CA GLY A 422 -31.10 7.00 -22.83
C GLY A 422 -30.51 5.68 -23.38
N SER A 423 -29.25 5.35 -23.08
CA SER A 423 -28.69 4.04 -23.47
C SER A 423 -29.34 2.89 -22.71
N PHE A 424 -29.37 1.69 -23.29
CA PHE A 424 -29.96 0.52 -22.63
C PHE A 424 -29.36 0.23 -21.26
N LYS A 425 -28.03 0.39 -21.08
CA LYS A 425 -27.41 0.24 -19.75
C LYS A 425 -27.78 1.35 -18.78
N SER A 426 -27.93 2.61 -19.24
CA SER A 426 -28.42 3.70 -18.39
C SER A 426 -29.84 3.40 -17.89
N ILE A 427 -30.71 2.89 -18.75
CA ILE A 427 -32.10 2.52 -18.41
C ILE A 427 -32.16 1.27 -17.53
N ALA A 428 -31.23 0.32 -17.69
CA ALA A 428 -31.23 -0.99 -17.02
C ALA A 428 -30.56 -1.01 -15.63
N GLN A 429 -30.12 0.14 -15.08
CA GLN A 429 -29.46 0.17 -13.75
C GLN A 429 -30.29 -0.51 -12.65
N PRO A 430 -31.63 -0.34 -12.57
CA PRO A 430 -32.44 -1.09 -11.60
C PRO A 430 -32.34 -2.60 -11.77
N GLU A 431 -32.34 -3.10 -13.01
CA GLU A 431 -32.23 -4.53 -13.32
C GLU A 431 -30.83 -5.09 -12.97
N TYR A 432 -29.75 -4.34 -13.21
CA TYR A 432 -28.41 -4.71 -12.79
C TYR A 432 -28.30 -4.89 -11.27
N ARG A 433 -28.79 -3.91 -10.49
CA ARG A 433 -28.81 -3.99 -9.02
C ARG A 433 -29.70 -5.13 -8.52
N LYS A 434 -30.87 -5.31 -9.13
CA LYS A 434 -31.80 -6.39 -8.77
C LYS A 434 -31.17 -7.77 -9.02
N ALA A 435 -30.53 -7.97 -10.16
CA ALA A 435 -29.90 -9.26 -10.47
C ALA A 435 -28.81 -9.63 -9.45
N LEU A 436 -28.03 -8.65 -9.00
CA LEU A 436 -27.05 -8.85 -7.94
C LEU A 436 -27.72 -9.16 -6.60
N GLY A 437 -28.70 -8.35 -6.19
CA GLY A 437 -29.41 -8.51 -4.91
C GLY A 437 -30.13 -9.85 -4.79
N ASP A 438 -30.81 -10.29 -5.85
CA ASP A 438 -31.50 -11.58 -5.91
C ASP A 438 -30.53 -12.76 -5.68
N ALA A 439 -29.27 -12.64 -6.10
CA ALA A 439 -28.26 -13.69 -5.97
C ALA A 439 -27.49 -13.62 -4.64
N PHE A 440 -27.09 -12.42 -4.19
CA PHE A 440 -26.17 -12.25 -3.06
C PHE A 440 -26.86 -11.92 -1.74
N ASN A 441 -28.07 -11.36 -1.75
CA ASN A 441 -28.81 -11.08 -0.52
C ASN A 441 -29.68 -12.26 -0.08
N VAL A 442 -29.62 -13.39 -0.78
CA VAL A 442 -30.39 -14.60 -0.48
C VAL A 442 -29.43 -15.77 -0.23
N ASP A 443 -29.71 -16.60 0.77
CA ASP A 443 -28.99 -17.84 1.02
C ASP A 443 -29.49 -18.99 0.13
N PHE A 444 -28.81 -20.13 0.13
CA PHE A 444 -29.20 -21.29 -0.69
C PHE A 444 -30.55 -21.92 -0.27
N ASN A 445 -31.08 -21.53 0.89
CA ASN A 445 -32.39 -21.96 1.37
C ASN A 445 -33.50 -20.95 1.04
N GLY A 446 -33.17 -19.83 0.40
CA GLY A 446 -34.12 -18.78 0.04
C GLY A 446 -34.31 -17.69 1.10
N ASN A 447 -33.54 -17.69 2.20
CA ASN A 447 -33.66 -16.68 3.25
C ASN A 447 -32.82 -15.43 2.94
N ARG A 448 -33.29 -14.25 3.34
CA ARG A 448 -32.52 -13.01 3.20
C ARG A 448 -31.33 -12.99 4.17
N ARG A 449 -30.13 -12.65 3.67
CA ARG A 449 -28.87 -12.66 4.43
C ARG A 449 -28.64 -11.42 5.29
N TYR A 450 -29.11 -10.25 4.84
CA TYR A 450 -28.78 -8.95 5.42
C TYR A 450 -30.03 -8.15 5.81
N ASP A 451 -31.02 -8.82 6.40
CA ASP A 451 -32.26 -8.20 6.87
C ASP A 451 -32.26 -8.01 8.40
N GLY A 452 -31.11 -8.22 9.05
CA GLY A 452 -30.93 -7.97 10.47
C GLY A 452 -30.62 -6.50 10.80
N MET A 453 -30.09 -6.28 12.00
CA MET A 453 -29.70 -4.96 12.51
C MET A 453 -28.23 -4.93 12.92
N ILE A 454 -27.60 -3.76 12.82
CA ILE A 454 -26.37 -3.36 13.50
C ILE A 454 -26.76 -2.34 14.57
N GLY A 455 -26.76 -2.75 15.84
CA GLY A 455 -27.44 -1.98 16.89
C GLY A 455 -28.91 -1.80 16.52
N ASP A 456 -29.34 -0.54 16.40
CA ASP A 456 -30.72 -0.17 16.03
C ASP A 456 -30.88 0.16 14.52
N VAL A 457 -29.85 -0.06 13.71
CA VAL A 457 -29.82 0.33 12.30
C VAL A 457 -29.96 -0.91 11.41
N PRO A 458 -30.85 -0.92 10.42
CA PRO A 458 -30.94 -2.03 9.46
C PRO A 458 -29.60 -2.32 8.77
N GLN A 459 -29.31 -3.59 8.53
CA GLN A 459 -28.10 -4.02 7.81
C GLN A 459 -28.04 -3.56 6.36
N ARG A 460 -29.11 -2.98 5.81
CA ARG A 460 -29.16 -2.44 4.45
C ARG A 460 -29.78 -1.03 4.46
N PRO A 461 -29.45 -0.16 3.49
CA PRO A 461 -30.08 1.15 3.36
C PRO A 461 -31.49 1.04 2.76
N ILE A 462 -32.42 0.41 3.48
CA ILE A 462 -33.79 0.13 3.03
C ILE A 462 -34.48 1.43 2.59
N GLY A 463 -35.12 1.38 1.42
CA GLY A 463 -35.84 2.53 0.84
C GLY A 463 -34.97 3.41 -0.08
N THR A 464 -33.70 3.06 -0.26
CA THR A 464 -32.80 3.71 -1.23
C THR A 464 -32.59 2.82 -2.47
N GLN A 465 -32.09 3.38 -3.56
CA GLN A 465 -31.71 2.61 -4.76
C GLN A 465 -30.62 1.55 -4.50
N PHE A 466 -29.87 1.71 -3.41
CA PHE A 466 -28.74 0.87 -3.02
C PHE A 466 -29.17 -0.31 -2.12
N SER A 467 -30.47 -0.47 -1.85
CA SER A 467 -30.99 -1.49 -0.94
C SER A 467 -30.60 -2.92 -1.32
N GLU A 468 -30.28 -3.18 -2.60
CA GLU A 468 -29.89 -4.50 -3.09
C GLU A 468 -28.37 -4.71 -3.20
N THR A 469 -27.58 -3.64 -3.09
CA THR A 469 -26.15 -3.64 -3.43
C THR A 469 -25.25 -3.20 -2.28
N ALA A 470 -25.80 -2.51 -1.28
CA ALA A 470 -25.10 -2.11 -0.07
C ALA A 470 -25.64 -2.85 1.17
N TYR A 471 -24.74 -3.30 2.04
CA TYR A 471 -25.08 -4.04 3.25
C TYR A 471 -23.96 -4.02 4.31
N ALA A 472 -24.32 -4.26 5.56
CA ALA A 472 -23.41 -4.39 6.70
C ALA A 472 -23.46 -5.81 7.25
N TYR A 473 -22.29 -6.38 7.52
CA TYR A 473 -22.14 -7.76 7.98
C TYR A 473 -21.08 -7.83 9.09
N VAL A 474 -21.45 -8.35 10.25
CA VAL A 474 -20.49 -8.64 11.33
C VAL A 474 -20.02 -10.09 11.20
N HIS A 475 -18.71 -10.27 11.08
CA HIS A 475 -18.07 -11.57 11.15
C HIS A 475 -17.06 -11.57 12.30
N LYS A 476 -17.33 -12.39 13.32
CA LYS A 476 -16.50 -12.48 14.52
C LYS A 476 -16.28 -11.08 15.12
N ASN A 477 -15.03 -10.61 15.16
CA ASN A 477 -14.64 -9.34 15.74
C ASN A 477 -14.54 -8.18 14.72
N VAL A 478 -15.12 -8.33 13.52
CA VAL A 478 -15.04 -7.34 12.44
C VAL A 478 -16.42 -6.98 11.92
N LEU A 479 -16.66 -5.67 11.78
CA LEU A 479 -17.72 -5.16 10.92
C LEU A 479 -17.20 -4.97 9.50
N ILE A 480 -17.90 -5.53 8.52
CA ILE A 480 -17.65 -5.32 7.10
C ILE A 480 -18.86 -4.58 6.52
N VAL A 481 -18.63 -3.42 5.90
CA VAL A 481 -19.67 -2.65 5.22
C VAL A 481 -19.38 -2.62 3.72
N THR A 482 -20.31 -3.14 2.92
CA THR A 482 -20.29 -3.07 1.47
C THR A 482 -21.11 -1.86 1.02
N ILE A 483 -20.51 -1.01 0.20
CA ILE A 483 -21.18 0.14 -0.43
C ILE A 483 -21.37 -0.07 -1.94
N ASP A 484 -22.32 0.66 -2.51
CA ASP A 484 -22.50 0.83 -3.95
C ASP A 484 -22.10 2.26 -4.33
N PRO A 485 -20.93 2.47 -4.95
CA PRO A 485 -20.47 3.82 -5.31
C PRO A 485 -21.10 4.36 -6.59
N PHE A 486 -21.95 3.59 -7.29
CA PHE A 486 -22.52 3.99 -8.58
C PHE A 486 -23.87 4.66 -8.37
N ASP A 487 -23.89 5.98 -8.22
CA ASP A 487 -25.12 6.73 -8.02
C ASP A 487 -25.75 7.16 -9.36
N GLN A 488 -27.06 6.98 -9.49
CA GLN A 488 -27.83 7.46 -10.65
C GLN A 488 -29.07 8.21 -10.16
N GLU A 489 -29.31 9.40 -10.69
CA GLU A 489 -30.54 10.15 -10.41
C GLU A 489 -31.67 9.76 -11.37
N SER A 490 -31.35 9.65 -12.67
CA SER A 490 -32.28 9.29 -13.73
C SER A 490 -31.52 8.76 -14.94
N PRO A 491 -32.08 7.84 -15.74
CA PRO A 491 -31.47 7.40 -17.00
C PRO A 491 -31.42 8.49 -18.08
N ASP A 492 -32.07 9.63 -17.83
CA ASP A 492 -32.21 10.76 -18.75
C ASP A 492 -31.36 11.99 -18.37
N ILE A 493 -30.67 11.95 -17.22
CA ILE A 493 -29.90 13.09 -16.70
C ILE A 493 -28.42 12.70 -16.64
N GLU A 494 -27.58 13.46 -17.34
CA GLU A 494 -26.13 13.35 -17.24
C GLU A 494 -25.66 14.08 -15.98
N ILE A 495 -25.02 13.34 -15.07
CA ILE A 495 -24.55 13.86 -13.77
C ILE A 495 -23.03 13.75 -13.61
N ALA A 496 -22.35 13.07 -14.53
CA ALA A 496 -20.89 12.93 -14.57
C ALA A 496 -20.39 12.84 -16.01
N THR A 497 -19.08 13.05 -16.23
CA THR A 497 -18.43 12.93 -17.55
C THR A 497 -18.64 11.56 -18.21
N GLY A 498 -18.89 10.53 -17.40
CA GLY A 498 -19.21 9.16 -17.84
C GLY A 498 -20.67 8.93 -18.24
N GLY A 499 -21.56 9.91 -18.06
CA GLY A 499 -22.98 9.83 -18.38
C GLY A 499 -23.90 9.99 -17.15
N THR A 500 -24.90 9.12 -17.03
CA THR A 500 -25.96 9.21 -16.01
C THR A 500 -25.60 8.63 -14.66
N VAL A 501 -24.42 8.01 -14.55
CA VAL A 501 -23.92 7.40 -13.32
C VAL A 501 -22.67 8.14 -12.86
N ALA A 502 -22.67 8.54 -11.59
CA ALA A 502 -21.58 9.21 -10.90
C ALA A 502 -20.97 8.29 -9.83
N MET A 503 -19.66 8.38 -9.63
CA MET A 503 -18.94 7.56 -8.66
C MET A 503 -18.94 8.27 -7.30
N ARG A 504 -20.03 8.17 -6.54
CA ARG A 504 -20.21 8.89 -5.27
C ARG A 504 -21.07 8.10 -4.29
N VAL A 505 -20.75 8.20 -2.99
CA VAL A 505 -21.61 7.71 -1.90
C VAL A 505 -22.25 8.90 -1.19
N THR A 506 -23.53 9.13 -1.49
CA THR A 506 -24.28 10.29 -1.01
C THR A 506 -25.69 9.90 -0.52
N GLY A 507 -26.45 10.89 -0.06
CA GLY A 507 -27.86 10.74 0.29
C GLY A 507 -28.13 9.64 1.33
N GLY A 508 -29.21 8.89 1.12
CA GLY A 508 -29.68 7.88 2.07
C GLY A 508 -28.68 6.74 2.35
N GLN A 509 -27.80 6.39 1.40
CA GLN A 509 -26.74 5.41 1.65
C GLN A 509 -25.65 5.98 2.58
N LEU A 510 -25.24 7.24 2.38
CA LEU A 510 -24.26 7.87 3.26
C LEU A 510 -24.80 8.06 4.68
N GLU A 511 -26.06 8.47 4.80
CA GLU A 511 -26.74 8.56 6.11
C GLU A 511 -26.85 7.20 6.82
N TRP A 512 -27.12 6.15 6.07
CA TRP A 512 -27.14 4.78 6.58
C TRP A 512 -25.74 4.34 7.04
N LEU A 513 -24.71 4.58 6.23
CA LEU A 513 -23.33 4.25 6.56
C LEU A 513 -22.88 4.96 7.85
N ASP A 514 -23.15 6.27 7.98
CA ASP A 514 -22.81 7.03 9.18
C ASP A 514 -23.44 6.43 10.44
N LYS A 515 -24.71 6.01 10.36
CA LYS A 515 -25.43 5.37 11.47
C LYS A 515 -24.91 3.96 11.79
N VAL A 516 -24.65 3.14 10.78
CA VAL A 516 -24.08 1.79 10.96
C VAL A 516 -22.73 1.87 11.67
N LEU A 517 -21.84 2.76 11.21
CA LEU A 517 -20.53 2.96 11.81
C LEU A 517 -20.65 3.50 13.24
N ALA A 518 -21.59 4.41 13.50
CA ALA A 518 -21.86 4.91 14.85
C ALA A 518 -22.29 3.79 15.82
N GLU A 519 -23.20 2.90 15.40
CA GLU A 519 -23.61 1.75 16.22
C GLU A 519 -22.45 0.77 16.44
N ALA A 520 -21.63 0.53 15.41
CA ALA A 520 -20.49 -0.35 15.49
C ALA A 520 -19.48 0.08 16.57
N LYS A 521 -19.21 1.39 16.68
CA LYS A 521 -18.30 1.93 17.71
C LYS A 521 -18.81 1.78 19.14
N LYS A 522 -20.11 1.48 19.33
CA LYS A 522 -20.68 1.20 20.66
C LYS A 522 -20.50 -0.26 21.07
N ASP A 523 -20.26 -1.17 20.13
CA ASP A 523 -20.13 -2.60 20.39
C ASP A 523 -18.66 -2.98 20.65
N PRO A 524 -18.29 -3.32 21.90
CA PRO A 524 -16.91 -3.65 22.24
C PRO A 524 -16.42 -4.98 21.65
N SER A 525 -17.31 -5.81 21.07
CA SER A 525 -16.94 -7.03 20.36
C SER A 525 -16.38 -6.73 18.97
N ILE A 526 -16.70 -5.57 18.38
CA ILE A 526 -16.17 -5.12 17.09
C ILE A 526 -14.81 -4.46 17.34
N LYS A 527 -13.74 -5.12 16.91
CA LYS A 527 -12.36 -4.66 17.04
C LYS A 527 -11.85 -3.95 15.80
N HIS A 528 -12.33 -4.37 14.63
CA HIS A 528 -11.99 -3.74 13.35
C HIS A 528 -13.23 -3.42 12.52
N ILE A 529 -13.10 -2.39 11.70
CA ILE A 529 -14.11 -1.96 10.75
C ILE A 529 -13.48 -1.91 9.36
N PHE A 530 -14.03 -2.69 8.44
CA PHE A 530 -13.68 -2.68 7.02
C PHE A 530 -14.84 -2.15 6.21
N VAL A 531 -14.52 -1.32 5.21
CA VAL A 531 -15.46 -0.91 4.18
C VAL A 531 -14.95 -1.44 2.85
N GLN A 532 -15.82 -1.99 2.02
CA GLN A 532 -15.49 -2.31 0.63
C GLN A 532 -16.39 -1.55 -0.34
N GLY A 533 -15.79 -1.06 -1.41
CA GLY A 533 -16.43 -0.48 -2.58
C GLY A 533 -15.57 -0.76 -3.80
N HIS A 534 -16.03 -0.41 -5.00
CA HIS A 534 -15.26 -0.74 -6.20
C HIS A 534 -14.19 0.30 -6.54
N VAL A 535 -14.53 1.60 -6.43
CA VAL A 535 -13.66 2.69 -6.91
C VAL A 535 -12.77 3.27 -5.81
N PRO A 536 -11.47 3.52 -6.07
CA PRO A 536 -10.59 4.14 -5.10
C PRO A 536 -10.97 5.60 -4.82
N VAL A 537 -10.52 6.08 -3.67
CA VAL A 537 -10.73 7.45 -3.19
C VAL A 537 -9.42 8.22 -3.14
N LEU A 538 -8.36 7.64 -2.57
CA LEU A 538 -7.06 8.31 -2.46
C LEU A 538 -6.24 8.12 -3.74
N HIS A 539 -5.79 9.21 -4.34
CA HIS A 539 -4.80 9.28 -5.42
C HIS A 539 -3.40 9.53 -4.83
N PRO A 540 -2.30 9.00 -5.41
CA PRO A 540 -2.22 8.20 -6.63
C PRO A 540 -2.46 6.70 -6.42
N VAL A 541 -2.84 6.01 -7.50
CA VAL A 541 -3.05 4.56 -7.53
C VAL A 541 -2.32 3.93 -8.71
N ARG A 542 -1.73 2.74 -8.50
CA ARG A 542 -1.18 1.91 -9.57
C ARG A 542 -2.32 1.39 -10.42
N LYS A 543 -2.15 1.39 -11.75
CA LYS A 543 -3.19 1.01 -12.72
C LYS A 543 -2.65 0.08 -13.80
N SER A 544 -3.40 -0.95 -14.18
CA SER A 544 -3.07 -1.82 -15.31
C SER A 544 -4.30 -2.17 -16.15
N ARG A 545 -4.38 -1.61 -17.36
CA ARG A 545 -5.48 -1.88 -18.30
C ARG A 545 -6.87 -1.73 -17.65
N SER A 546 -7.08 -0.62 -16.96
CA SER A 546 -8.30 -0.27 -16.23
C SER A 546 -8.88 1.05 -16.69
N SER A 547 -10.16 1.30 -16.43
CA SER A 547 -10.80 2.59 -16.76
C SER A 547 -10.23 3.71 -15.88
N GLY A 548 -9.76 3.35 -14.68
CA GLY A 548 -9.09 4.23 -13.75
C GLY A 548 -10.07 5.22 -13.12
N GLN A 549 -11.31 4.79 -12.88
CA GLN A 549 -12.31 5.61 -12.18
C GLN A 549 -11.92 5.81 -10.71
N MET A 550 -12.32 6.95 -10.17
CA MET A 550 -12.11 7.33 -8.77
C MET A 550 -13.42 7.89 -8.20
N MET A 551 -13.55 7.87 -6.88
CA MET A 551 -14.65 8.52 -6.16
C MET A 551 -14.63 10.03 -6.39
N GLU A 552 -15.77 10.61 -6.76
CA GLU A 552 -15.92 12.05 -6.91
C GLU A 552 -15.61 12.80 -5.62
N GLY A 553 -14.82 13.87 -5.73
CA GLY A 553 -14.35 14.64 -4.59
C GLY A 553 -13.28 13.94 -3.75
N GLU A 554 -12.93 12.69 -4.08
CA GLU A 554 -11.80 11.93 -3.51
C GLU A 554 -11.72 12.04 -1.97
N GLU A 555 -10.57 12.42 -1.42
CA GLU A 555 -10.34 12.51 0.03
C GLU A 555 -11.13 13.65 0.69
N ARG A 556 -11.78 14.52 -0.11
CA ARG A 556 -12.70 15.59 0.32
C ARG A 556 -14.16 15.17 0.25
N SER A 557 -14.48 13.99 -0.30
CA SER A 557 -15.83 13.45 -0.32
C SER A 557 -16.38 13.25 1.09
N ASP A 558 -17.69 13.41 1.26
CA ASP A 558 -18.33 13.18 2.56
C ASP A 558 -18.28 11.71 2.98
N PHE A 559 -18.20 10.80 2.01
CA PHE A 559 -17.88 9.39 2.24
C PHE A 559 -16.56 9.22 2.99
N TRP A 560 -15.47 9.76 2.45
CA TRP A 560 -14.15 9.58 3.05
C TRP A 560 -14.04 10.29 4.41
N LYS A 561 -14.64 11.48 4.54
CA LYS A 561 -14.77 12.15 5.85
C LYS A 561 -15.52 11.29 6.88
N THR A 562 -16.52 10.53 6.44
CA THR A 562 -17.26 9.60 7.31
C THR A 562 -16.38 8.44 7.76
N LEU A 563 -15.54 7.88 6.87
CA LEU A 563 -14.59 6.84 7.25
C LEU A 563 -13.58 7.36 8.29
N ARG A 564 -13.05 8.57 8.09
CA ARG A 564 -12.16 9.24 9.07
C ARG A 564 -12.86 9.43 10.42
N LYS A 565 -14.11 9.91 10.41
CA LYS A 565 -14.90 10.22 11.61
C LYS A 565 -15.01 9.02 12.55
N TYR A 566 -15.14 7.81 12.01
CA TYR A 566 -15.32 6.58 12.81
C TYR A 566 -14.06 5.74 12.96
N ASP A 567 -12.90 6.21 12.46
CA ASP A 567 -11.62 5.50 12.52
C ASP A 567 -11.75 4.10 11.90
N VAL A 568 -12.26 4.05 10.67
CA VAL A 568 -12.32 2.83 9.85
C VAL A 568 -10.90 2.34 9.59
N ASP A 569 -10.66 1.05 9.75
CA ASP A 569 -9.30 0.50 9.61
C ASP A 569 -8.89 0.46 8.14
N ILE A 570 -9.73 -0.13 7.29
CA ILE A 570 -9.41 -0.34 5.87
C ILE A 570 -10.63 -0.05 4.98
N TYR A 571 -10.38 0.68 3.89
CA TYR A 571 -11.22 0.72 2.70
C TYR A 571 -10.62 -0.17 1.60
N PHE A 572 -11.26 -1.29 1.31
CA PHE A 572 -10.88 -2.19 0.21
C PHE A 572 -11.54 -1.76 -1.09
N THR A 573 -10.76 -1.73 -2.16
CA THR A 573 -11.22 -1.28 -3.49
C THR A 573 -10.60 -2.08 -4.63
N GLY A 574 -11.26 -2.07 -5.78
CA GLY A 574 -10.82 -2.66 -7.05
C GLY A 574 -10.57 -1.58 -8.11
N GLU A 575 -11.15 -1.76 -9.30
CA GLU A 575 -11.15 -0.86 -10.47
C GLU A 575 -9.79 -0.74 -11.17
N VAL A 576 -8.71 -0.58 -10.41
CA VAL A 576 -7.41 -0.18 -10.98
C VAL A 576 -6.55 -1.36 -11.43
N HIS A 577 -6.93 -2.58 -11.07
CA HIS A 577 -6.25 -3.82 -11.43
C HIS A 577 -4.78 -3.91 -10.99
N LEU A 578 -4.33 -3.14 -10.00
CA LEU A 578 -3.02 -3.32 -9.38
C LEU A 578 -3.12 -3.02 -7.89
N ASN A 579 -2.26 -3.66 -7.11
CA ASN A 579 -2.23 -3.43 -5.68
C ASN A 579 -1.64 -2.04 -5.40
N THR A 580 -2.32 -1.24 -4.58
CA THR A 580 -1.79 0.01 -4.03
C THR A 580 -2.29 0.18 -2.61
N VAL A 581 -1.36 0.42 -1.69
CA VAL A 581 -1.69 0.78 -0.31
C VAL A 581 -1.39 2.25 -0.09
N THR A 582 -2.41 3.00 0.33
CA THR A 582 -2.29 4.42 0.66
C THR A 582 -2.89 4.67 2.04
N LYS A 583 -2.13 5.32 2.92
CA LYS A 583 -2.62 5.77 4.21
C LYS A 583 -3.13 7.21 4.10
N ASP A 584 -4.28 7.48 4.70
CA ASP A 584 -4.80 8.83 4.82
C ASP A 584 -3.84 9.75 5.61
N LYS A 585 -3.67 10.99 5.14
CA LYS A 585 -2.74 11.96 5.74
C LYS A 585 -3.16 12.43 7.14
N TRP A 586 -4.45 12.31 7.49
CA TRP A 586 -5.04 12.91 8.70
C TRP A 586 -5.66 11.89 9.66
N SER A 587 -5.57 10.60 9.36
CA SER A 587 -6.16 9.53 10.16
C SER A 587 -5.39 8.22 10.00
N ASN A 588 -5.88 7.14 10.63
CA ASN A 588 -5.33 5.80 10.47
C ASN A 588 -6.02 4.99 9.36
N VAL A 589 -6.97 5.59 8.62
CA VAL A 589 -7.69 4.90 7.54
C VAL A 589 -6.70 4.54 6.42
N VAL A 590 -6.68 3.26 6.04
CA VAL A 590 -5.86 2.75 4.94
C VAL A 590 -6.76 2.39 3.75
N GLN A 591 -6.43 2.86 2.56
CA GLN A 591 -7.00 2.34 1.32
C GLN A 591 -6.13 1.21 0.80
N VAL A 592 -6.76 0.08 0.47
CA VAL A 592 -6.13 -1.06 -0.22
C VAL A 592 -6.84 -1.26 -1.55
N ALA A 593 -6.29 -0.66 -2.61
CA ALA A 593 -6.64 -1.03 -3.97
C ALA A 593 -5.97 -2.36 -4.28
N SER A 594 -6.72 -3.31 -4.83
CA SER A 594 -6.27 -4.70 -4.93
C SER A 594 -6.62 -5.33 -6.27
N ARG A 595 -5.94 -6.44 -6.60
CA ARG A 595 -6.05 -7.13 -7.88
C ARG A 595 -6.33 -8.62 -7.69
N GLY A 596 -7.26 -9.15 -8.48
CA GLY A 596 -7.60 -10.57 -8.56
C GLY A 596 -7.88 -11.11 -9.98
N ASN A 597 -7.59 -10.32 -11.02
CA ASN A 597 -7.90 -10.65 -12.41
C ASN A 597 -7.51 -12.08 -12.77
N TYR A 598 -8.50 -12.88 -13.17
CA TYR A 598 -8.33 -14.28 -13.60
C TYR A 598 -7.61 -15.20 -12.58
N PHE A 599 -7.69 -14.91 -11.28
CA PHE A 599 -6.96 -15.59 -10.21
C PHE A 599 -5.44 -15.48 -10.31
N THR A 600 -4.92 -14.47 -11.00
CA THR A 600 -3.45 -14.28 -11.08
C THR A 600 -2.87 -13.64 -9.82
N SER A 601 -3.73 -13.14 -8.94
CA SER A 601 -3.39 -12.59 -7.63
C SER A 601 -4.59 -12.75 -6.68
N PHE A 602 -4.34 -12.73 -5.37
CA PHE A 602 -5.37 -12.56 -4.33
C PHE A 602 -4.70 -12.09 -3.03
N LEU A 603 -5.49 -11.56 -2.10
CA LEU A 603 -5.01 -11.21 -0.75
C LEU A 603 -5.53 -12.19 0.30
N ASN A 604 -4.68 -12.57 1.24
CA ASN A 604 -5.08 -13.17 2.51
C ASN A 604 -5.19 -12.06 3.55
N VAL A 605 -6.26 -12.03 4.34
CA VAL A 605 -6.42 -11.06 5.43
C VAL A 605 -6.56 -11.81 6.75
N ASP A 606 -5.50 -11.82 7.55
CA ASP A 606 -5.42 -12.43 8.88
C ASP A 606 -5.76 -11.42 9.96
N ILE A 607 -6.66 -11.81 10.86
CA ILE A 607 -7.27 -10.91 11.82
C ILE A 607 -7.24 -11.53 13.21
N THR A 608 -6.68 -10.77 14.14
CA THR A 608 -6.80 -10.99 15.59
C THR A 608 -7.57 -9.81 16.20
N ASP A 609 -7.65 -9.67 17.52
CA ASP A 609 -8.29 -8.50 18.14
C ASP A 609 -7.49 -7.20 17.98
N ASN A 610 -6.18 -7.28 17.80
CA ASN A 610 -5.28 -6.11 17.80
C ASN A 610 -4.39 -6.02 16.55
N LYS A 611 -4.48 -6.98 15.62
CA LYS A 611 -3.67 -7.01 14.40
C LYS A 611 -4.50 -7.40 13.18
N ILE A 612 -4.26 -6.70 12.09
CA ILE A 612 -4.65 -7.05 10.73
C ILE A 612 -3.37 -7.30 9.94
N ASP A 613 -3.23 -8.45 9.30
CA ASP A 613 -2.10 -8.79 8.44
C ASP A 613 -2.62 -9.16 7.05
N ILE A 614 -2.21 -8.43 6.02
CA ILE A 614 -2.64 -8.64 4.65
C ILE A 614 -1.46 -9.13 3.84
N ILE A 615 -1.61 -10.27 3.19
CA ILE A 615 -0.56 -10.91 2.39
C ILE A 615 -1.04 -10.95 0.94
N SER A 616 -0.27 -10.35 0.04
CA SER A 616 -0.51 -10.43 -1.40
C SER A 616 0.18 -11.66 -1.97
N ASN A 617 -0.55 -12.45 -2.77
CA ASN A 617 -0.02 -13.66 -3.41
C ASN A 617 -0.19 -13.55 -4.92
N ASN A 618 0.89 -13.68 -5.68
CA ASN A 618 0.87 -13.64 -7.15
C ASN A 618 1.11 -15.04 -7.73
N GLU A 619 0.42 -15.39 -8.81
CA GLU A 619 0.72 -16.61 -9.57
C GLU A 619 2.11 -16.49 -10.21
N VAL A 620 2.95 -17.52 -10.10
CA VAL A 620 4.34 -17.51 -10.60
C VAL A 620 4.74 -18.83 -11.26
N GLY A 621 5.53 -18.75 -12.34
CA GLY A 621 6.06 -19.89 -13.09
C GLY A 621 5.78 -19.83 -14.59
N ASP A 622 6.15 -20.89 -15.32
CA ASP A 622 6.21 -20.91 -16.79
C ASP A 622 5.00 -21.59 -17.49
N LYS A 623 4.00 -21.99 -16.70
CA LYS A 623 2.75 -22.58 -17.21
C LYS A 623 1.72 -21.50 -17.52
N ARG A 624 0.74 -21.82 -18.37
CA ARG A 624 -0.40 -20.95 -18.65
C ARG A 624 -1.05 -20.48 -17.34
N MET A 625 -1.31 -19.18 -17.24
CA MET A 625 -2.02 -18.58 -16.09
C MET A 625 -3.32 -19.35 -15.82
N LYS A 626 -3.74 -19.43 -14.55
CA LYS A 626 -4.87 -20.24 -14.03
C LYS A 626 -4.59 -21.74 -13.92
N TYR A 627 -3.61 -22.27 -14.66
CA TYR A 627 -3.26 -23.71 -14.64
C TYR A 627 -1.99 -24.00 -13.85
N ASN A 628 -1.31 -22.96 -13.35
CA ASN A 628 -0.07 -23.13 -12.62
C ASN A 628 -0.31 -23.55 -11.18
N LEU A 629 -1.33 -22.97 -10.53
CA LEU A 629 -1.68 -23.18 -9.12
C LEU A 629 -0.47 -23.01 -8.18
N ASN A 630 0.46 -22.15 -8.58
CA ASN A 630 1.66 -21.85 -7.81
C ASN A 630 1.68 -20.36 -7.54
N TYR A 631 1.64 -19.99 -6.27
CA TYR A 631 1.59 -18.60 -5.83
C TYR A 631 2.71 -18.33 -4.84
N GLU A 632 3.28 -17.14 -4.91
CA GLU A 632 4.29 -16.66 -3.98
C GLU A 632 3.86 -15.32 -3.36
N GLU A 633 4.26 -15.09 -2.11
CA GLU A 633 4.04 -13.83 -1.41
C GLU A 633 4.77 -12.69 -2.15
N SER A 634 4.02 -11.69 -2.59
CA SER A 634 4.54 -10.53 -3.33
C SER A 634 4.57 -9.24 -2.50
N GLY A 635 3.97 -9.24 -1.31
CA GLY A 635 3.96 -8.11 -0.39
C GLY A 635 3.10 -8.37 0.82
N ARG A 636 3.32 -7.58 1.88
CA ARG A 636 2.60 -7.69 3.14
C ARG A 636 2.27 -6.32 3.70
N LEU A 637 1.08 -6.15 4.27
CA LEU A 637 0.66 -4.97 5.03
C LEU A 637 0.21 -5.43 6.41
N THR A 638 0.87 -4.93 7.46
CA THR A 638 0.49 -5.18 8.84
C THR A 638 -0.02 -3.89 9.48
N ILE A 639 -1.20 -3.96 10.10
CA ILE A 639 -1.77 -2.91 10.96
C ILE A 639 -1.87 -3.48 12.38
N LYS A 640 -1.09 -2.95 13.33
CA LYS A 640 -1.20 -3.27 14.75
C LYS A 640 -1.88 -2.13 15.48
N LYS A 641 -2.98 -2.41 16.16
CA LYS A 641 -3.76 -1.45 16.94
C LYS A 641 -3.33 -1.47 18.40
N LYS A 642 -3.11 -0.29 18.95
CA LYS A 642 -2.79 -0.09 20.37
C LYS A 642 -3.56 1.12 20.92
N GLY A 643 -4.72 0.85 21.50
CA GLY A 643 -5.64 1.92 21.88
C GLY A 643 -6.08 2.70 20.64
N ASN A 644 -5.84 4.01 20.62
CA ASN A 644 -6.20 4.90 19.49
C ASN A 644 -5.05 5.10 18.48
N GLN A 645 -3.91 4.43 18.66
CA GLN A 645 -2.78 4.50 17.73
C GLN A 645 -2.66 3.20 16.95
N SER A 646 -2.31 3.29 15.66
CA SER A 646 -2.04 2.15 14.80
C SER A 646 -0.63 2.25 14.23
N GLU A 647 0.14 1.18 14.40
CA GLU A 647 1.40 0.96 13.66
C GLU A 647 1.02 0.32 12.33
N ILE A 648 1.34 0.97 11.20
CA ILE A 648 1.00 0.51 9.85
C ILE A 648 2.29 0.37 9.07
N VAL A 649 2.62 -0.85 8.67
CA VAL A 649 3.86 -1.19 7.96
C VAL A 649 3.53 -2.02 6.74
N GLY A 650 4.01 -1.58 5.57
CA GLY A 650 3.84 -2.29 4.30
C GLY A 650 5.18 -2.66 3.66
N THR A 651 5.23 -3.77 2.94
CA THR A 651 6.39 -4.24 2.18
C THR A 651 5.97 -4.83 0.82
N GLY A 652 6.92 -4.91 -0.11
CA GLY A 652 6.68 -5.43 -1.47
C GLY A 652 5.59 -4.65 -2.20
N GLN A 653 4.68 -5.34 -2.88
CA GLN A 653 3.54 -4.71 -3.57
C GLN A 653 2.51 -4.06 -2.64
N LEU A 654 2.58 -4.32 -1.34
CA LEU A 654 1.73 -3.70 -0.33
C LEU A 654 2.47 -2.62 0.49
N SER A 655 3.62 -2.15 0.01
CA SER A 655 4.32 -1.00 0.60
C SER A 655 3.43 0.24 0.59
N LEU A 656 3.50 1.02 1.66
CA LEU A 656 2.82 2.32 1.73
C LEU A 656 3.43 3.25 0.69
N THR A 657 2.59 3.84 -0.16
CA THR A 657 3.06 4.73 -1.22
C THR A 657 3.46 6.10 -0.65
N ASP A 658 4.73 6.50 -0.81
CA ASP A 658 5.15 7.87 -0.51
C ASP A 658 4.76 8.83 -1.64
N THR A 659 3.65 9.54 -1.44
CA THR A 659 3.13 10.51 -2.42
C THR A 659 4.04 11.72 -2.66
N SER A 660 5.08 11.93 -1.85
CA SER A 660 6.05 13.02 -2.02
C SER A 660 7.24 12.65 -2.91
N ALA A 661 7.52 11.35 -3.06
CA ALA A 661 8.63 10.85 -3.86
C ALA A 661 8.26 10.70 -5.35
N ALA A 662 9.26 10.41 -6.18
CA ALA A 662 9.04 10.05 -7.58
C ALA A 662 8.34 8.68 -7.64
N LEU A 663 7.22 8.61 -8.36
CA LEU A 663 6.49 7.35 -8.51
C LEU A 663 7.12 6.46 -9.58
N ILE A 664 7.62 7.10 -10.64
CA ILE A 664 8.40 6.45 -11.69
C ILE A 664 9.77 7.12 -11.72
N TYR A 665 10.83 6.32 -11.64
CA TYR A 665 12.22 6.76 -11.64
C TYR A 665 13.10 5.73 -12.38
N PHE A 666 13.72 6.16 -13.48
CA PHE A 666 14.72 5.39 -14.21
C PHE A 666 16.07 6.08 -14.10
N ASN A 667 16.99 5.45 -13.36
CA ASN A 667 18.38 5.89 -13.18
C ASN A 667 19.37 5.22 -14.14
N PHE A 668 18.91 4.30 -14.99
CA PHE A 668 19.73 3.61 -15.99
C PHE A 668 20.96 2.84 -15.47
N GLU A 669 21.01 2.50 -14.19
CA GLU A 669 22.14 1.76 -13.60
C GLU A 669 22.17 0.26 -13.95
N LYS A 670 21.02 -0.29 -14.35
CA LYS A 670 20.89 -1.72 -14.61
C LYS A 670 19.85 -2.00 -15.69
N ILE A 671 20.18 -2.94 -16.58
CA ILE A 671 19.23 -3.63 -17.44
C ILE A 671 19.12 -5.08 -16.95
N SER A 672 17.89 -5.57 -16.84
CA SER A 672 17.60 -6.97 -16.47
C SER A 672 16.88 -7.69 -17.61
N LEU A 673 16.80 -9.02 -17.55
CA LEU A 673 15.91 -9.74 -18.45
C LEU A 673 14.45 -9.52 -18.03
N LEU A 674 13.54 -9.41 -19.00
CA LEU A 674 12.12 -9.22 -18.74
C LEU A 674 11.54 -10.37 -17.90
N ARG A 675 11.96 -11.60 -18.17
CA ARG A 675 11.53 -12.79 -17.43
C ARG A 675 11.89 -12.80 -15.95
N ASP A 676 12.94 -12.07 -15.55
CA ASP A 676 13.40 -12.02 -14.16
C ASP A 676 12.70 -10.90 -13.37
N ARG A 677 11.90 -10.07 -14.06
CA ARG A 677 11.17 -8.91 -13.50
C ARG A 677 9.74 -8.87 -14.05
N PRO A 678 8.88 -9.83 -13.67
CA PRO A 678 7.55 -9.94 -14.24
C PRO A 678 6.67 -8.75 -13.85
N VAL A 679 6.15 -8.06 -14.86
CA VAL A 679 5.19 -6.96 -14.71
C VAL A 679 3.76 -7.51 -14.68
N LEU A 680 3.00 -7.24 -13.62
CA LEU A 680 1.63 -7.75 -13.51
C LEU A 680 0.70 -7.22 -14.61
N GLY A 681 -0.11 -8.13 -15.15
CA GLY A 681 -1.07 -7.83 -16.21
C GLY A 681 -0.48 -7.75 -17.62
N LEU A 682 0.85 -7.69 -17.77
CA LEU A 682 1.52 -7.67 -19.08
C LEU A 682 1.15 -8.90 -19.93
N ALA A 683 1.19 -10.08 -19.33
CA ALA A 683 0.86 -11.35 -19.98
C ALA A 683 -0.62 -11.51 -20.34
N GLN A 684 -1.50 -10.65 -19.82
CA GLN A 684 -2.94 -10.66 -20.10
C GLN A 684 -3.31 -9.79 -21.31
N ALA A 685 -2.31 -9.16 -21.95
CA ALA A 685 -2.49 -8.41 -23.17
C ALA A 685 -2.96 -9.33 -24.29
N ARG A 686 -4.20 -9.13 -24.77
CA ARG A 686 -4.69 -9.71 -26.05
C ARG A 686 -3.93 -9.17 -27.29
N SER A 687 -2.79 -8.51 -27.08
CA SER A 687 -1.92 -7.94 -28.10
C SER A 687 -0.78 -8.89 -28.49
N TYR A 688 -0.69 -10.05 -27.84
CA TYR A 688 0.18 -11.13 -28.31
C TYR A 688 -0.38 -11.73 -29.60
N PRO A 689 0.48 -12.22 -30.51
CA PRO A 689 0.04 -13.09 -31.59
C PRO A 689 -0.81 -14.24 -31.02
N ASP A 690 -1.83 -14.67 -31.76
CA ASP A 690 -2.78 -15.73 -31.34
C ASP A 690 -2.13 -17.06 -30.90
N ASN A 691 -0.81 -17.20 -31.08
CA ASN A 691 0.00 -18.39 -30.82
C ASN A 691 0.85 -18.33 -29.53
N VAL A 692 0.79 -17.26 -28.72
CA VAL A 692 1.55 -17.19 -27.45
C VAL A 692 0.61 -17.43 -26.28
N GLU A 693 0.85 -18.51 -25.52
CA GLU A 693 0.08 -18.78 -24.31
C GLU A 693 0.35 -17.73 -23.24
N PRO A 694 -0.70 -17.19 -22.58
CA PRO A 694 -0.54 -16.19 -21.54
C PRO A 694 -0.01 -16.86 -20.25
N LYS A 695 1.18 -16.47 -19.80
CA LYS A 695 1.91 -17.04 -18.66
C LYS A 695 2.23 -15.97 -17.62
N PRO A 696 2.38 -16.29 -16.33
CA PRO A 696 2.76 -15.29 -15.33
C PRO A 696 4.07 -14.56 -15.66
N VAL A 697 5.04 -15.28 -16.25
CA VAL A 697 6.34 -14.76 -16.66
C VAL A 697 6.44 -14.72 -18.19
N MET A 698 6.84 -13.57 -18.74
CA MET A 698 6.99 -13.36 -20.19
C MET A 698 8.46 -13.23 -20.59
N ASP A 699 8.87 -13.92 -21.66
CA ASP A 699 10.23 -13.83 -22.20
C ASP A 699 10.46 -12.57 -23.04
N PHE A 700 9.41 -12.08 -23.69
CA PHE A 700 9.47 -10.88 -24.51
C PHE A 700 8.09 -10.25 -24.68
N VAL A 701 8.03 -8.94 -24.95
CA VAL A 701 6.81 -8.22 -25.37
C VAL A 701 7.08 -7.38 -26.63
N PRO A 702 6.22 -7.40 -27.66
CA PRO A 702 6.37 -6.52 -28.80
C PRO A 702 5.95 -5.08 -28.46
N VAL A 703 6.83 -4.12 -28.73
CA VAL A 703 6.57 -2.67 -28.62
C VAL A 703 6.81 -2.03 -30.00
N GLN A 704 5.74 -1.54 -30.61
CA GLN A 704 5.79 -0.91 -31.95
C GLN A 704 6.54 -1.78 -32.97
N GLY A 705 6.19 -3.07 -33.03
CA GLY A 705 6.75 -4.06 -33.95
C GLY A 705 8.14 -4.61 -33.58
N ILE A 706 8.76 -4.18 -32.48
CA ILE A 706 10.07 -4.67 -32.03
C ILE A 706 9.89 -5.49 -30.74
N ASN A 707 10.42 -6.70 -30.72
CA ASN A 707 10.39 -7.55 -29.52
C ASN A 707 11.38 -7.00 -28.47
N CYS A 708 10.87 -6.74 -27.28
CA CYS A 708 11.63 -6.33 -26.10
C CYS A 708 11.82 -7.53 -25.19
N PHE A 709 13.07 -7.93 -24.94
CA PHE A 709 13.43 -9.08 -24.10
C PHE A 709 13.98 -8.67 -22.73
N GLU A 710 14.22 -7.38 -22.56
CA GLU A 710 14.89 -6.79 -21.41
C GLU A 710 13.94 -5.81 -20.71
N SER A 711 14.22 -5.56 -19.44
CA SER A 711 13.51 -4.63 -18.57
C SER A 711 14.47 -3.59 -18.02
N LEU A 712 14.06 -2.33 -18.09
CA LEU A 712 14.67 -1.23 -17.36
C LEU A 712 13.89 -1.05 -16.04
N PRO A 713 14.52 -1.30 -14.87
CA PRO A 713 13.88 -1.23 -13.58
C PRO A 713 13.33 0.17 -13.24
N ASN A 714 12.11 0.23 -12.73
CA ASN A 714 11.60 1.43 -12.07
C ASN A 714 12.02 1.42 -10.59
N GLU A 715 12.84 2.39 -10.21
CA GLU A 715 13.33 2.60 -8.84
C GLU A 715 12.43 3.56 -8.02
N GLY A 716 11.32 4.02 -8.61
CA GLY A 716 10.34 4.86 -7.93
C GLY A 716 9.33 4.06 -7.09
N GLU A 717 8.46 4.77 -6.37
CA GLU A 717 7.49 4.18 -5.43
C GLU A 717 6.56 3.13 -6.07
N PHE A 718 6.31 3.24 -7.38
CA PHE A 718 5.47 2.29 -8.11
C PHE A 718 6.19 0.97 -8.48
N GLY A 719 7.49 0.87 -8.23
CA GLY A 719 8.28 -0.36 -8.29
C GLY A 719 8.13 -1.16 -9.59
N VAL A 720 8.30 -2.48 -9.48
CA VAL A 720 8.45 -3.41 -10.61
C VAL A 720 7.27 -3.43 -11.57
N ASP A 721 6.05 -3.15 -11.11
CA ASP A 721 4.88 -3.12 -12.00
C ASP A 721 4.94 -1.96 -13.01
N TYR A 722 5.88 -1.02 -12.85
CA TYR A 722 6.12 0.11 -13.75
C TYR A 722 7.49 0.06 -14.42
N ASP A 723 8.17 -1.09 -14.35
CA ASP A 723 9.34 -1.38 -15.18
C ASP A 723 9.03 -1.14 -16.67
N ALA A 724 10.02 -0.65 -17.42
CA ALA A 724 9.88 -0.43 -18.86
C ALA A 724 10.44 -1.62 -19.64
N ALA A 725 9.64 -2.17 -20.56
CA ALA A 725 10.15 -3.14 -21.54
C ALA A 725 11.02 -2.42 -22.57
N ILE A 726 12.24 -2.91 -22.78
CA ILE A 726 13.23 -2.25 -23.64
C ILE A 726 13.75 -3.12 -24.79
N ALA A 727 14.17 -2.44 -25.86
CA ALA A 727 14.94 -3.02 -26.96
C ALA A 727 15.92 -1.99 -27.52
N ASN A 728 17.09 -2.44 -28.01
CA ASN A 728 18.11 -1.60 -28.63
C ASN A 728 18.53 -0.38 -27.78
N LEU A 729 18.61 -0.53 -26.46
CA LEU A 729 19.08 0.49 -25.52
C LEU A 729 20.37 -0.02 -24.88
N GLN A 730 21.38 0.84 -24.76
CA GLN A 730 22.69 0.48 -24.21
C GLN A 730 23.00 1.37 -23.00
N LEU A 731 23.57 0.80 -21.94
CA LEU A 731 24.10 1.58 -20.84
C LEU A 731 25.48 2.13 -21.20
N VAL A 732 25.69 3.43 -20.93
CA VAL A 732 26.93 4.17 -21.19
C VAL A 732 27.23 5.12 -20.03
N ASP A 733 28.41 5.71 -19.94
CA ASP A 733 28.72 6.68 -18.87
C ASP A 733 27.73 7.87 -18.92
N GLY A 734 27.06 8.11 -17.79
CA GLY A 734 25.97 9.07 -17.64
C GLY A 734 26.39 10.42 -17.08
N ILE A 735 25.39 11.20 -16.64
CA ILE A 735 25.63 12.44 -15.90
C ILE A 735 26.07 12.16 -14.47
N ASP A 736 25.50 11.09 -13.91
CA ASP A 736 25.88 10.46 -12.65
C ASP A 736 25.69 8.96 -12.85
N GLY A 737 26.73 8.15 -12.64
CA GLY A 737 26.69 6.73 -12.94
C GLY A 737 26.51 6.41 -14.44
N MET A 738 25.47 5.65 -14.78
CA MET A 738 25.19 5.12 -16.11
C MET A 738 23.95 5.79 -16.72
N ALA A 739 24.00 6.11 -18.01
CA ALA A 739 22.88 6.60 -18.81
C ALA A 739 22.42 5.60 -19.87
N GLY A 740 21.16 5.73 -20.30
CA GLY A 740 20.63 5.00 -21.45
C GLY A 740 20.96 5.70 -22.75
N ARG A 741 21.69 5.03 -23.66
CA ARG A 741 21.88 5.46 -25.05
C ARG A 741 20.76 4.95 -25.94
N PHE A 742 20.05 5.89 -26.55
CA PHE A 742 18.92 5.68 -27.46
C PHE A 742 19.33 5.88 -28.93
N SER A 743 18.64 5.14 -29.80
CA SER A 743 18.73 5.20 -31.25
C SER A 743 17.33 5.23 -31.86
N GLY A 744 17.24 5.43 -33.19
CA GLY A 744 15.97 5.35 -33.91
C GLY A 744 15.23 4.02 -33.76
N MET A 745 15.92 2.94 -33.35
CA MET A 745 15.37 1.60 -33.15
C MET A 745 15.08 1.26 -31.69
N SER A 746 15.40 2.16 -30.75
CA SER A 746 15.21 1.90 -29.32
C SER A 746 13.74 1.85 -28.93
N ARG A 747 13.44 1.07 -27.89
CA ARG A 747 12.14 1.02 -27.21
C ARG A 747 12.38 1.10 -25.71
N ALA A 748 11.53 1.85 -25.02
CA ALA A 748 11.39 1.83 -23.58
C ALA A 748 9.94 2.20 -23.24
N ALA A 749 9.11 1.20 -22.98
CA ALA A 749 7.68 1.39 -22.80
C ALA A 749 7.18 0.75 -21.52
N ILE A 750 6.38 1.50 -20.77
CA ILE A 750 5.76 1.05 -19.53
C ILE A 750 4.37 0.50 -19.87
N TRP A 751 4.09 -0.72 -19.40
CA TRP A 751 2.78 -1.36 -19.60
C TRP A 751 1.69 -0.75 -18.73
N SER A 752 2.03 -0.48 -17.48
CA SER A 752 1.12 0.09 -16.49
C SER A 752 0.76 1.55 -16.79
N MET A 753 -0.36 2.01 -16.25
CA MET A 753 -1.00 3.28 -16.60
C MET A 753 -0.74 4.37 -15.55
N GLY A 754 -0.68 5.63 -16.00
CA GLY A 754 -0.46 6.79 -15.13
C GLY A 754 1.02 7.05 -14.80
N PRO A 755 1.32 7.87 -13.77
CA PRO A 755 0.46 8.21 -12.63
C PRO A 755 -0.59 9.31 -12.89
N HIS A 756 -0.62 9.88 -14.10
CA HIS A 756 -1.56 10.93 -14.47
C HIS A 756 -3.02 10.53 -14.20
N PHE A 757 -3.80 11.55 -13.87
CA PHE A 757 -5.22 11.43 -13.60
C PHE A 757 -5.89 12.78 -13.88
N GLU A 758 -6.78 12.81 -14.87
CA GLU A 758 -7.59 13.99 -15.22
C GLU A 758 -6.78 15.31 -15.26
N GLY A 759 -7.27 16.38 -14.64
CA GLY A 759 -6.57 17.67 -14.59
C GLY A 759 -5.46 17.76 -13.53
N ARG A 760 -5.13 16.68 -12.82
CA ARG A 760 -4.27 16.76 -11.63
C ARG A 760 -2.83 17.20 -11.90
N GLU A 761 -2.23 17.73 -10.84
CA GLU A 761 -0.80 18.00 -10.75
C GLU A 761 0.05 16.79 -11.19
N VAL A 762 1.10 17.07 -11.96
CA VAL A 762 2.06 16.07 -12.42
C VAL A 762 3.34 16.79 -12.82
N ALA A 763 4.48 16.17 -12.56
CA ALA A 763 5.76 16.74 -12.97
C ALA A 763 6.68 15.67 -13.57
N TYR A 764 7.53 16.12 -14.48
CA TYR A 764 8.55 15.32 -15.15
C TYR A 764 9.90 16.00 -14.95
N SER A 765 10.92 15.24 -14.62
CA SER A 765 12.31 15.68 -14.56
C SER A 765 13.16 14.66 -15.30
N LEU A 766 14.04 15.10 -16.19
CA LEU A 766 15.02 14.21 -16.81
C LEU A 766 16.27 14.95 -17.24
N TRP A 767 17.37 14.21 -17.34
CA TRP A 767 18.57 14.64 -18.01
C TRP A 767 18.64 14.01 -19.40
N PHE A 768 19.07 14.79 -20.38
CA PHE A 768 19.31 14.27 -21.73
C PHE A 768 20.47 14.98 -22.42
N LYS A 769 21.01 14.31 -23.43
CA LYS A 769 22.08 14.82 -24.30
C LYS A 769 21.86 14.36 -25.73
N THR A 770 21.84 15.29 -26.68
CA THR A 770 21.67 14.97 -28.10
C THR A 770 22.31 16.01 -29.01
N GLY A 771 22.62 15.63 -30.24
CA GLY A 771 23.00 16.51 -31.34
C GLY A 771 22.02 16.45 -32.52
N SER A 772 20.89 15.76 -32.34
CA SER A 772 19.93 15.52 -33.40
C SER A 772 19.12 16.77 -33.77
N VAL A 773 18.78 16.90 -35.04
CA VAL A 773 17.97 18.01 -35.60
C VAL A 773 16.53 17.58 -35.90
N GLY A 774 16.13 16.39 -35.48
CA GLY A 774 14.80 15.81 -35.69
C GLY A 774 13.71 16.39 -34.78
N THR A 775 12.52 15.76 -34.83
CA THR A 775 11.41 16.04 -33.90
C THR A 775 11.32 14.89 -32.90
N GLU A 776 12.21 14.87 -31.92
CA GLU A 776 12.49 13.69 -31.09
C GLU A 776 11.69 13.67 -29.80
N ILE A 777 11.02 12.55 -29.53
CA ILE A 777 10.20 12.37 -28.33
C ILE A 777 11.09 12.02 -27.14
N LEU A 778 11.01 12.82 -26.07
CA LEU A 778 11.67 12.50 -24.81
C LEU A 778 10.76 11.61 -23.96
N ILE A 779 9.54 12.09 -23.69
CA ILE A 779 8.50 11.34 -22.96
C ILE A 779 7.19 11.45 -23.74
N ALA A 780 6.53 10.31 -23.92
CA ALA A 780 5.16 10.24 -24.43
C ALA A 780 4.22 9.67 -23.36
N TYR A 781 3.08 10.32 -23.18
CA TYR A 781 1.93 9.83 -22.42
C TYR A 781 0.71 9.76 -23.33
N GLU A 782 0.29 8.54 -23.65
CA GLU A 782 -0.77 8.30 -24.62
C GLU A 782 -1.86 7.42 -24.03
N GLY A 783 -3.13 7.70 -24.38
CA GLY A 783 -4.22 6.78 -24.07
C GLY A 783 -3.94 5.36 -24.58
N PHE A 784 -4.11 4.36 -23.70
CA PHE A 784 -4.14 2.96 -24.09
C PHE A 784 -5.27 2.72 -25.11
N TRP A 785 -6.38 3.44 -24.95
CA TRP A 785 -7.39 3.60 -25.98
C TRP A 785 -7.14 4.87 -26.78
N ILE A 786 -7.64 4.91 -28.02
CA ILE A 786 -7.48 6.07 -28.89
C ILE A 786 -8.15 7.28 -28.26
N LYS A 787 -7.38 8.34 -28.01
CA LYS A 787 -7.87 9.64 -27.48
C LYS A 787 -7.48 10.78 -28.43
N LYS A 788 -8.13 11.94 -28.23
CA LYS A 788 -7.83 13.17 -28.99
C LYS A 788 -6.66 13.96 -28.40
N THR A 789 -6.29 13.67 -27.16
CA THR A 789 -5.22 14.32 -26.39
C THR A 789 -4.15 13.29 -26.02
N ALA A 790 -2.90 13.75 -25.94
CA ALA A 790 -1.73 12.99 -25.50
C ALA A 790 -0.66 14.00 -25.12
N LEU A 791 0.11 13.76 -24.06
CA LEU A 791 1.24 14.61 -23.72
C LEU A 791 2.51 14.05 -24.38
N ASN A 792 3.16 14.88 -25.19
CA ASN A 792 4.48 14.59 -25.74
C ASN A 792 5.45 15.70 -25.36
N LEU A 793 6.37 15.41 -24.44
CA LEU A 793 7.55 16.25 -24.20
C LEU A 793 8.60 15.85 -25.23
N ARG A 794 9.01 16.80 -26.08
CA ARG A 794 9.85 16.51 -27.24
C ARG A 794 10.75 17.68 -27.62
N LEU A 795 11.70 17.41 -28.51
CA LEU A 795 12.59 18.41 -29.11
C LEU A 795 12.24 18.58 -30.58
N ARG A 796 11.90 19.80 -31.03
CA ARG A 796 11.74 20.11 -32.47
C ARG A 796 12.97 20.87 -32.93
N ASN A 797 13.87 20.16 -33.64
CA ASN A 797 15.20 20.67 -33.99
C ASN A 797 15.91 21.26 -32.76
N GLY A 798 16.00 20.49 -31.67
CA GLY A 798 16.64 20.91 -30.41
C GLY A 798 15.85 21.88 -29.53
N ARG A 799 14.72 22.47 -29.98
CA ARG A 799 13.88 23.32 -29.12
C ARG A 799 12.88 22.46 -28.33
N PRO A 800 12.86 22.52 -27.00
CA PRO A 800 11.88 21.77 -26.22
C PRO A 800 10.47 22.30 -26.46
N GLU A 801 9.50 21.39 -26.57
CA GLU A 801 8.08 21.71 -26.64
C GLU A 801 7.24 20.62 -25.97
N ILE A 802 6.11 21.03 -25.39
CA ILE A 802 5.06 20.13 -24.92
C ILE A 802 3.92 20.22 -25.92
N ILE A 803 3.49 19.06 -26.41
CA ILE A 803 2.27 18.97 -27.20
C ILE A 803 1.24 18.16 -26.46
N TYR A 804 0.06 18.74 -26.31
CA TYR A 804 -1.06 18.10 -25.63
C TYR A 804 -2.19 17.69 -26.60
N SER A 805 -2.38 18.46 -27.68
CA SER A 805 -3.32 18.17 -28.77
C SER A 805 -2.81 18.74 -30.10
N ALA A 806 -3.57 18.58 -31.19
CA ALA A 806 -3.23 19.17 -32.49
C ALA A 806 -3.19 20.70 -32.48
N ASP A 807 -3.89 21.33 -31.53
CA ASP A 807 -4.06 22.78 -31.39
C ASP A 807 -3.54 23.32 -30.06
N GLN A 808 -2.87 22.53 -29.21
CA GLN A 808 -2.34 22.98 -27.91
C GLN A 808 -0.86 22.62 -27.79
N ARG A 809 0.02 23.62 -27.93
CA ARG A 809 1.47 23.46 -27.82
C ARG A 809 2.11 24.56 -26.99
N LEU A 810 2.96 24.18 -26.04
CA LEU A 810 3.79 25.06 -25.22
C LEU A 810 5.25 24.95 -25.68
N MET A 811 5.96 26.07 -25.82
CA MET A 811 7.39 26.11 -26.14
C MET A 811 8.05 27.37 -25.56
N PRO A 812 9.39 27.43 -25.41
CA PRO A 812 10.09 28.65 -25.02
C PRO A 812 9.73 29.84 -25.91
N GLU A 813 9.67 31.07 -25.42
CA GLU A 813 9.41 32.26 -26.26
C GLU A 813 10.51 32.49 -27.31
N ASP A 814 11.77 32.27 -26.91
CA ASP A 814 12.92 32.43 -27.79
C ASP A 814 12.93 31.34 -28.89
N SER A 815 12.72 31.78 -30.13
CA SER A 815 12.74 30.92 -31.33
C SER A 815 14.10 30.29 -31.61
N LEU A 816 15.19 30.83 -31.04
CA LEU A 816 16.57 30.34 -31.16
C LEU A 816 17.00 29.43 -30.00
N PHE A 817 16.14 29.19 -29.01
CA PHE A 817 16.45 28.33 -27.87
C PHE A 817 16.66 26.86 -28.31
N ARG A 818 17.86 26.32 -28.12
CA ARG A 818 18.27 24.98 -28.59
C ARG A 818 19.08 24.23 -27.53
N LEU A 819 18.81 22.94 -27.40
CA LEU A 819 19.43 22.00 -26.44
C LEU A 819 20.07 20.79 -27.14
N ASN A 820 20.31 20.89 -28.46
CA ASN A 820 20.93 19.84 -29.27
C ASN A 820 22.41 20.12 -29.59
N ASP A 821 23.17 20.51 -28.57
CA ASP A 821 24.58 20.89 -28.66
C ASP A 821 25.54 19.77 -28.23
N ASN A 822 25.02 18.56 -28.01
CA ASN A 822 25.71 17.41 -27.42
C ASN A 822 26.22 17.63 -25.98
N GLN A 823 25.67 18.58 -25.22
CA GLN A 823 25.85 18.68 -23.77
C GLN A 823 24.68 18.05 -23.02
N TRP A 824 24.90 17.75 -21.74
CA TRP A 824 23.84 17.32 -20.83
C TRP A 824 22.98 18.52 -20.43
N HIS A 825 21.67 18.40 -20.58
CA HIS A 825 20.70 19.38 -20.11
C HIS A 825 19.69 18.72 -19.19
N HIS A 826 19.32 19.43 -18.14
CA HIS A 826 18.23 19.07 -17.23
C HIS A 826 16.97 19.78 -17.67
N ILE A 827 15.89 19.05 -17.92
CA ILE A 827 14.58 19.64 -18.21
C ILE A 827 13.56 19.18 -17.18
N VAL A 828 12.80 20.14 -16.65
CA VAL A 828 11.64 19.89 -15.79
C VAL A 828 10.41 20.52 -16.40
N VAL A 829 9.31 19.78 -16.41
CA VAL A 829 7.97 20.29 -16.72
C VAL A 829 7.07 19.99 -15.53
N SER A 830 6.46 21.03 -14.96
CA SER A 830 5.58 20.93 -13.81
C SER A 830 4.20 21.47 -14.15
N ASN A 831 3.16 20.65 -13.96
CA ASN A 831 1.78 21.11 -13.89
C ASN A 831 1.52 21.58 -12.44
N PRO A 832 1.43 22.91 -12.17
CA PRO A 832 1.57 23.45 -10.82
C PRO A 832 0.34 23.29 -9.93
N LYS A 833 -0.84 22.98 -10.51
CA LYS A 833 -2.10 22.78 -9.78
C LYS A 833 -3.09 21.96 -10.61
N ASP A 834 -4.12 21.45 -9.95
CA ASP A 834 -5.27 20.81 -10.60
C ASP A 834 -5.92 21.76 -11.62
N ASP A 835 -6.33 21.20 -12.76
CA ASP A 835 -7.08 21.85 -13.84
C ASP A 835 -6.38 23.07 -14.47
N SER A 836 -5.04 23.07 -14.47
CA SER A 836 -4.24 24.14 -15.08
C SER A 836 -4.47 24.25 -16.59
N TYR A 837 -4.46 25.48 -17.09
CA TYR A 837 -4.35 25.79 -18.50
C TYR A 837 -2.94 25.44 -19.02
N LEU A 838 -2.82 25.15 -20.32
CA LEU A 838 -1.52 24.81 -20.90
C LEU A 838 -0.48 25.91 -20.69
N SER A 839 -0.90 27.19 -20.72
CA SER A 839 -0.03 28.34 -20.46
C SER A 839 0.50 28.43 -19.02
N GLU A 840 -0.13 27.73 -18.08
CA GLU A 840 0.27 27.69 -16.68
C GLU A 840 1.30 26.61 -16.38
N LEU A 841 1.59 25.70 -17.32
CA LEU A 841 2.66 24.71 -17.14
C LEU A 841 4.02 25.40 -17.09
N GLU A 842 4.80 25.05 -16.09
CA GLU A 842 6.13 25.61 -15.87
C GLU A 842 7.18 24.73 -16.53
N MET A 843 8.05 25.34 -17.34
CA MET A 843 9.20 24.68 -17.95
C MET A 843 10.49 25.22 -17.34
N TYR A 844 11.34 24.34 -16.83
CA TYR A 844 12.67 24.68 -16.35
C TYR A 844 13.72 23.98 -17.19
N VAL A 845 14.81 24.68 -17.46
CA VAL A 845 16.00 24.12 -18.11
C VAL A 845 17.22 24.51 -17.29
N ASP A 846 18.05 23.52 -16.97
CA ASP A 846 19.29 23.67 -16.21
C ASP A 846 19.08 24.46 -14.90
N GLY A 847 18.05 24.07 -14.14
CA GLY A 847 17.69 24.66 -12.85
C GLY A 847 16.99 26.02 -12.92
N ARG A 848 16.67 26.54 -14.12
CA ARG A 848 16.10 27.89 -14.32
C ARG A 848 14.76 27.84 -15.05
N ILE A 849 13.79 28.64 -14.62
CA ILE A 849 12.51 28.78 -15.32
C ILE A 849 12.73 29.42 -16.71
N VAL A 850 12.07 28.87 -17.71
CA VAL A 850 12.12 29.33 -19.11
C VAL A 850 10.80 30.04 -19.43
N PRO A 851 10.82 31.29 -19.93
CA PRO A 851 9.63 31.94 -20.45
C PRO A 851 9.05 31.15 -21.63
N THR A 852 7.75 30.86 -21.58
CA THR A 852 7.05 30.04 -22.59
C THR A 852 5.93 30.80 -23.28
N MET A 853 5.58 30.36 -24.48
CA MET A 853 4.44 30.82 -25.27
C MET A 853 3.59 29.65 -25.77
N ILE A 854 2.32 29.94 -26.06
CA ILE A 854 1.38 28.99 -26.67
C ILE A 854 1.35 29.17 -28.19
N GLU A 855 1.53 28.07 -28.93
CA GLU A 855 1.18 27.97 -30.35
C GLU A 855 -0.16 27.23 -30.46
N GLY A 856 -1.23 27.94 -30.81
CA GLY A 856 -2.59 27.41 -30.91
C GLY A 856 -3.52 27.97 -29.83
N LEU A 857 -4.29 27.08 -29.19
CA LEU A 857 -5.26 27.39 -28.15
C LEU A 857 -4.67 27.14 -26.76
N ASP A 858 -5.09 27.97 -25.82
CA ASP A 858 -4.84 27.76 -24.40
C ASP A 858 -6.10 27.21 -23.74
N LYS A 859 -6.03 25.96 -23.28
CA LYS A 859 -7.13 25.24 -22.61
C LYS A 859 -6.56 24.38 -21.48
N GLN A 860 -7.43 23.95 -20.59
CA GLN A 860 -7.08 23.04 -19.51
C GLN A 860 -6.47 21.73 -20.04
N VAL A 861 -5.42 21.29 -19.36
CA VAL A 861 -4.80 19.98 -19.58
C VAL A 861 -5.58 18.94 -18.80
N ASN A 862 -5.98 17.85 -19.45
CA ASN A 862 -6.78 16.77 -18.86
C ASN A 862 -6.30 15.40 -19.37
N PHE A 863 -5.52 14.73 -18.54
CA PHE A 863 -4.88 13.47 -18.87
C PHE A 863 -5.89 12.31 -18.92
N PRO A 864 -5.85 11.45 -19.95
CA PRO A 864 -6.69 10.26 -19.99
C PRO A 864 -6.34 9.30 -18.84
N ASN A 865 -7.31 8.91 -18.00
CA ASN A 865 -7.06 8.06 -16.82
C ASN A 865 -6.36 6.73 -17.14
N GLY A 866 -6.61 6.15 -18.31
CA GLY A 866 -5.92 4.95 -18.82
C GLY A 866 -4.79 5.24 -19.82
N GLY A 867 -3.99 6.27 -19.60
CA GLY A 867 -2.80 6.53 -20.41
C GLY A 867 -1.56 5.77 -19.94
N VAL A 868 -0.66 5.46 -20.88
CA VAL A 868 0.60 4.72 -20.69
C VAL A 868 1.80 5.58 -21.10
N ILE A 869 2.96 5.31 -20.51
CA ILE A 869 4.18 6.11 -20.67
C ILE A 869 5.21 5.36 -21.53
N SER A 870 5.98 6.10 -22.33
CA SER A 870 7.21 5.62 -22.96
C SER A 870 8.29 6.69 -22.99
N LEU A 871 9.55 6.22 -22.98
CA LEU A 871 10.75 7.05 -23.05
C LEU A 871 11.38 6.95 -24.45
N GLY A 872 11.87 8.07 -24.96
CA GLY A 872 12.64 8.10 -26.21
C GLY A 872 11.84 7.74 -27.47
N GLY A 873 10.51 7.71 -27.41
CA GLY A 873 9.64 7.27 -28.51
C GLY A 873 8.24 6.90 -28.04
N PHE A 874 7.48 6.26 -28.93
CA PHE A 874 6.13 5.74 -28.64
C PHE A 874 6.16 4.31 -28.08
N GLY A 875 5.21 3.99 -27.20
CA GLY A 875 5.09 2.70 -26.52
C GLY A 875 3.78 1.96 -26.79
N HIS A 876 3.12 1.53 -25.72
CA HIS A 876 1.87 0.75 -25.76
C HIS A 876 0.62 1.58 -26.09
N GLY A 877 0.75 2.91 -26.20
CA GLY A 877 -0.34 3.81 -26.55
C GLY A 877 -0.94 3.51 -27.93
N ARG A 878 -2.26 3.59 -28.06
CA ARG A 878 -2.96 3.38 -29.34
C ARG A 878 -3.20 4.65 -30.13
N THR A 879 -3.00 5.81 -29.50
CA THR A 879 -3.27 7.10 -30.13
C THR A 879 -2.36 7.33 -31.34
N SER A 880 -1.08 6.97 -31.24
CA SER A 880 -0.10 7.01 -32.35
C SER A 880 -0.13 5.78 -33.28
N ASN A 881 -0.44 4.59 -32.76
CA ASN A 881 -0.25 3.31 -33.46
C ASN A 881 -1.45 2.79 -34.28
N SER A 882 -2.52 3.58 -34.48
CA SER A 882 -3.72 3.11 -35.20
C SER A 882 -3.51 3.04 -36.72
N GLY A 883 -3.70 1.87 -37.33
CA GLY A 883 -3.71 1.71 -38.80
C GLY A 883 -4.94 2.29 -39.51
N ASN A 884 -5.95 2.77 -38.78
CA ASN A 884 -7.17 3.34 -39.34
C ASN A 884 -6.97 4.83 -39.65
N THR A 885 -6.88 5.16 -40.94
CA THR A 885 -6.65 6.51 -41.46
C THR A 885 -7.81 7.48 -41.21
N GLU A 886 -9.07 7.01 -41.20
CA GLU A 886 -10.24 7.87 -40.94
C GLU A 886 -10.28 8.40 -39.50
N VAL A 887 -9.69 7.64 -38.57
CA VAL A 887 -9.54 8.09 -37.17
C VAL A 887 -8.32 9.02 -37.07
N ARG A 888 -7.30 8.88 -37.93
CA ARG A 888 -6.10 9.75 -37.96
C ARG A 888 -6.35 11.12 -38.58
N ASP A 889 -7.36 11.26 -39.45
CA ASP A 889 -7.70 12.53 -40.10
C ASP A 889 -7.99 13.63 -39.07
N GLY A 890 -7.15 14.67 -39.08
CA GLY A 890 -7.21 15.82 -38.15
C GLY A 890 -6.18 15.81 -37.00
N ARG A 891 -5.27 14.81 -36.93
CA ARG A 891 -4.29 14.65 -35.82
C ARG A 891 -2.82 14.83 -36.23
N ASP A 892 -2.57 15.36 -37.42
CA ASP A 892 -1.28 15.39 -38.11
C ASP A 892 -0.18 16.27 -37.47
N GLY A 893 -0.48 17.05 -36.41
CA GLY A 893 0.47 17.96 -35.77
C GLY A 893 1.26 17.39 -34.58
N PHE A 894 0.67 16.44 -33.84
CA PHE A 894 1.23 15.90 -32.59
C PHE A 894 1.67 14.43 -32.69
N LEU A 895 1.20 13.70 -33.70
CA LEU A 895 1.68 12.35 -34.06
C LEU A 895 3.01 12.36 -34.84
N LYS A 896 3.44 13.53 -35.33
CA LYS A 896 4.70 13.69 -36.06
C LYS A 896 5.85 13.82 -35.07
N GLY A 897 6.49 12.70 -34.73
CA GLY A 897 7.70 12.63 -33.93
C GLY A 897 8.54 11.42 -34.35
N THR A 898 9.85 11.52 -34.16
CA THR A 898 10.80 10.43 -34.32
C THR A 898 11.25 9.94 -32.95
N ASN A 899 11.74 8.70 -32.89
CA ASN A 899 12.40 8.21 -31.70
C ASN A 899 13.64 9.06 -31.40
N PHE A 900 13.94 9.22 -30.12
CA PHE A 900 15.08 9.97 -29.63
C PHE A 900 16.39 9.29 -30.02
N VAL A 901 17.36 10.09 -30.42
CA VAL A 901 18.74 9.67 -30.68
C VAL A 901 19.63 10.51 -29.79
N GLY A 902 20.22 9.88 -28.78
CA GLY A 902 20.97 10.57 -27.74
C GLY A 902 21.13 9.73 -26.49
N GLU A 903 21.44 10.37 -25.38
CA GLU A 903 21.60 9.77 -24.06
C GLU A 903 20.54 10.38 -23.12
N MET A 904 19.89 9.57 -22.28
CA MET A 904 18.99 10.02 -21.21
C MET A 904 19.43 9.44 -19.88
N ASP A 905 19.16 10.20 -18.82
CA ASP A 905 19.49 9.83 -17.46
C ASP A 905 18.48 10.41 -16.47
N GLU A 906 18.42 9.85 -15.26
CA GLU A 906 17.69 10.43 -14.12
C GLU A 906 16.22 10.83 -14.43
N VAL A 907 15.48 9.97 -15.12
CA VAL A 907 14.09 10.25 -15.54
C VAL A 907 13.13 9.99 -14.38
N LYS A 908 12.52 11.05 -13.84
CA LYS A 908 11.59 11.04 -12.70
C LYS A 908 10.22 11.59 -13.08
N ILE A 909 9.14 10.94 -12.61
CA ILE A 909 7.76 11.36 -12.81
C ILE A 909 7.02 11.33 -11.46
N PHE A 910 6.37 12.43 -11.14
CA PHE A 910 5.70 12.67 -9.86
C PHE A 910 4.20 12.91 -10.08
N ALA A 911 3.36 12.46 -9.14
CA ALA A 911 1.93 12.79 -9.10
C ALA A 911 1.65 14.09 -8.31
N ARG A 912 2.57 15.03 -8.38
CA ARG A 912 2.50 16.35 -7.72
C ARG A 912 3.30 17.35 -8.53
N SER A 913 3.10 18.63 -8.26
CA SER A 913 4.00 19.68 -8.72
C SER A 913 5.35 19.60 -7.99
N ILE A 914 6.37 20.18 -8.62
CA ILE A 914 7.70 20.38 -8.05
C ILE A 914 7.99 21.88 -8.00
N SER A 915 8.48 22.36 -6.87
CA SER A 915 8.83 23.77 -6.68
C SER A 915 10.15 24.16 -7.38
N ALA A 916 10.32 25.45 -7.68
CA ALA A 916 11.57 25.96 -8.27
C ALA A 916 12.82 25.64 -7.43
N ASP A 917 12.71 25.61 -6.09
CA ASP A 917 13.82 25.27 -5.20
C ASP A 917 14.19 23.79 -5.30
N GLU A 918 13.21 22.88 -5.35
CA GLU A 918 13.44 21.46 -5.61
C GLU A 918 14.07 21.23 -6.98
N VAL A 919 13.62 21.96 -8.02
CA VAL A 919 14.22 21.89 -9.36
C VAL A 919 15.69 22.29 -9.33
N LYS A 920 15.99 23.41 -8.65
CA LYS A 920 17.37 23.88 -8.50
C LYS A 920 18.22 22.87 -7.74
N GLN A 921 17.69 22.28 -6.68
CA GLN A 921 18.39 21.24 -5.92
C GLN A 921 18.72 20.03 -6.81
N MET A 922 17.73 19.48 -7.54
CA MET A 922 17.95 18.34 -8.43
C MET A 922 18.98 18.62 -9.54
N TYR A 923 19.00 19.87 -10.03
CA TYR A 923 20.02 20.31 -10.97
C TYR A 923 21.42 20.37 -10.33
N GLU A 924 21.54 20.99 -9.16
CA GLU A 924 22.82 21.13 -8.43
C GLU A 924 23.40 19.79 -7.98
N GLU A 925 22.56 18.78 -7.70
CA GLU A 925 22.98 17.43 -7.33
C GLU A 925 23.81 16.73 -8.42
N HIS A 926 23.51 16.98 -9.70
CA HIS A 926 24.12 16.25 -10.84
C HIS A 926 24.86 17.17 -11.82
N ARG A 927 24.94 18.48 -11.54
CA ARG A 927 25.55 19.47 -12.44
C ARG A 927 27.04 19.15 -12.69
N PRO A 928 27.51 19.08 -13.96
CA PRO A 928 28.93 18.96 -14.27
C PRO A 928 29.75 20.18 -13.85
N ASP A 929 30.94 19.96 -13.31
CA ASP A 929 31.92 21.01 -12.98
C ASP A 929 32.30 21.88 -14.20
N SER A 930 32.17 21.34 -15.42
CA SER A 930 32.55 22.00 -16.67
C SER A 930 31.44 22.79 -17.36
N HIS A 931 30.23 22.86 -16.79
CA HIS A 931 29.07 23.46 -17.45
C HIS A 931 29.10 24.99 -17.39
N THR A 932 29.12 25.65 -18.56
CA THR A 932 28.98 27.11 -18.68
C THR A 932 27.52 27.48 -18.62
N ASP A 933 27.11 28.24 -17.61
CA ASP A 933 25.75 28.77 -17.46
C ASP A 933 25.22 29.35 -18.80
N LEU A 934 23.95 29.06 -19.12
CA LEU A 934 23.23 29.74 -20.20
C LEU A 934 23.44 31.26 -20.09
N PRO A 935 23.73 31.97 -21.20
CA PRO A 935 24.01 33.40 -21.17
C PRO A 935 22.85 34.15 -20.52
N SER A 936 23.17 35.07 -19.60
CA SER A 936 22.17 35.85 -18.87
C SER A 936 21.26 36.57 -19.85
N MET A 937 19.96 36.26 -19.84
CA MET A 937 18.96 37.13 -20.45
C MET A 937 18.77 38.38 -19.57
N THR A 938 19.73 39.30 -19.62
CA THR A 938 19.50 40.69 -19.21
C THR A 938 18.84 41.42 -20.39
N ALA A 939 17.54 41.23 -20.55
CA ALA A 939 16.71 42.17 -21.31
C ALA A 939 15.95 43.03 -20.30
N SER A 940 16.25 44.32 -20.32
CA SER A 940 15.66 45.37 -19.49
C SER A 940 14.13 45.38 -19.57
N TYR A 941 13.46 44.81 -18.57
CA TYR A 941 12.05 45.03 -18.33
C TYR A 941 11.86 46.37 -17.61
N SER A 942 11.24 47.34 -18.29
CA SER A 942 10.56 48.46 -17.62
C SER A 942 9.11 48.02 -17.36
N PRO A 943 8.62 48.03 -16.12
CA PRO A 943 7.23 47.74 -15.85
C PRO A 943 6.41 48.98 -16.23
N SER A 944 5.80 48.98 -17.41
CA SER A 944 4.74 49.92 -17.74
C SER A 944 3.49 49.15 -18.09
N ILE A 945 2.59 49.02 -17.12
CA ILE A 945 1.18 49.45 -17.19
C ILE A 945 0.59 49.21 -15.79
N SER A 946 0.30 50.31 -15.09
CA SER A 946 -0.53 50.31 -13.89
C SER A 946 -1.99 50.03 -14.27
N PRO A 947 -2.73 49.22 -13.50
CA PRO A 947 -4.15 49.01 -13.75
C PRO A 947 -4.97 50.25 -13.36
N SER A 948 -5.70 50.80 -14.32
CA SER A 948 -6.69 51.86 -14.09
C SER A 948 -7.85 51.33 -13.25
N LEU A 949 -8.08 51.98 -12.11
CA LEU A 949 -9.32 51.93 -11.33
C LEU A 949 -10.53 52.32 -12.20
N LEU A 950 -11.50 51.42 -12.31
CA LEU A 950 -12.93 51.77 -12.35
C LEU A 950 -13.78 50.55 -11.97
N SER A 951 -14.76 50.85 -11.12
CA SER A 951 -15.61 49.99 -10.31
C SER A 951 -16.54 49.03 -11.06
N SER A 952 -16.74 47.83 -10.52
CA SER A 952 -18.05 47.17 -10.54
C SER A 952 -18.28 46.36 -9.26
N SER A 953 -19.25 46.83 -8.49
CA SER A 953 -19.91 46.19 -7.35
C SER A 953 -20.47 44.81 -7.68
N TYR A 954 -20.26 43.82 -6.81
CA TYR A 954 -21.31 42.93 -6.27
C TYR A 954 -20.81 42.26 -4.98
N PRO A 955 -21.63 42.17 -3.91
CA PRO A 955 -21.16 41.79 -2.59
C PRO A 955 -21.22 40.28 -2.32
N SER A 956 -20.21 39.82 -1.59
CA SER A 956 -20.15 38.60 -0.80
C SER A 956 -21.35 38.47 0.14
N ASN A 957 -21.81 37.24 0.38
CA ASN A 957 -22.33 36.85 1.71
C ASN A 957 -22.29 35.32 1.88
N HIS A 958 -21.42 34.86 2.78
CA HIS A 958 -21.76 33.80 3.72
C HIS A 958 -22.86 34.32 4.67
N PRO A 959 -23.64 33.44 5.34
CA PRO A 959 -23.30 33.25 6.76
C PRO A 959 -23.61 31.86 7.36
N SER A 960 -23.00 31.68 8.51
CA SER A 960 -23.13 30.63 9.52
C SER A 960 -24.37 30.80 10.44
N ARG A 961 -24.74 29.68 11.07
CA ARG A 961 -25.64 29.41 12.23
C ARG A 961 -26.06 30.58 13.15
N ILE A 962 -27.31 30.55 13.63
CA ILE A 962 -27.74 30.48 15.07
C ILE A 962 -29.28 30.31 15.19
N THR A 963 -29.69 29.84 16.36
CA THR A 963 -30.93 29.23 16.89
C THR A 963 -32.18 30.10 17.08
N SER A 964 -33.33 29.38 17.14
CA SER A 964 -34.55 29.55 17.97
C SER A 964 -35.32 30.88 17.96
N ASP A 965 -36.59 30.83 17.53
CA ASP A 965 -37.77 31.13 18.37
C ASP A 965 -39.09 30.83 17.64
N ILE A 966 -40.06 30.28 18.38
CA ILE A 966 -41.47 30.04 17.99
C ILE A 966 -42.32 31.18 18.61
N PRO A 967 -43.45 31.61 18.01
CA PRO A 967 -44.74 31.10 18.50
C PRO A 967 -45.79 30.79 17.42
N SER A 968 -46.60 29.78 17.76
CA SER A 968 -47.88 29.28 17.21
C SER A 968 -48.86 30.29 16.59
N ILE A 969 -49.69 29.82 15.64
CA ILE A 969 -51.18 29.81 15.70
C ILE A 969 -51.69 28.81 14.62
N ALA A 970 -52.66 27.96 14.98
CA ALA A 970 -53.37 26.98 14.16
C ALA A 970 -54.81 27.49 13.83
N PRO A 971 -55.80 26.66 13.41
CA PRO A 971 -55.96 25.79 12.22
C PRO A 971 -57.33 25.99 11.48
N THR A 972 -57.55 25.35 10.32
CA THR A 972 -58.88 24.81 9.82
C THR A 972 -58.64 24.06 8.47
N VAL A 973 -58.90 22.73 8.30
CA VAL A 973 -60.17 21.99 8.00
C VAL A 973 -60.75 22.39 6.63
N SER A 974 -61.11 21.56 5.61
CA SER A 974 -61.24 20.10 5.38
C SER A 974 -61.54 19.79 3.88
N THR A 975 -61.44 18.51 3.47
CA THR A 975 -62.31 17.72 2.51
C THR A 975 -62.40 18.16 1.02
N THR A 976 -62.41 17.33 -0.05
CA THR A 976 -62.76 15.91 -0.30
C THR A 976 -62.52 15.57 -1.80
N ASP A 977 -62.19 14.30 -2.10
CA ASP A 977 -62.62 13.39 -3.18
C ASP A 977 -62.53 13.73 -4.72
N ILE A 978 -61.65 13.03 -5.45
CA ILE A 978 -61.85 11.93 -6.47
C ILE A 978 -63.26 11.84 -7.17
N PRO A 979 -63.50 11.33 -8.44
CA PRO A 979 -62.72 10.40 -9.31
C PRO A 979 -62.77 10.56 -10.88
N SER A 980 -62.06 9.63 -11.55
CA SER A 980 -62.43 8.72 -12.69
C SER A 980 -62.38 9.12 -14.18
N GLU A 981 -61.60 8.28 -14.89
CA GLU A 981 -61.91 7.43 -16.07
C GLU A 981 -61.87 7.96 -17.54
N SER A 982 -61.08 7.20 -18.30
CA SER A 982 -60.99 6.82 -19.74
C SER A 982 -62.29 6.93 -20.61
N PRO A 983 -62.29 6.82 -21.98
CA PRO A 983 -61.81 5.61 -22.71
C PRO A 983 -61.37 5.71 -24.23
N SER A 984 -60.59 4.70 -24.65
CA SER A 984 -60.66 3.81 -25.86
C SER A 984 -60.71 4.26 -27.35
N ASN A 985 -59.94 3.49 -28.16
CA ASN A 985 -60.21 2.91 -29.52
C ASN A 985 -60.29 3.83 -30.77
N SER A 986 -59.95 3.47 -32.03
CA SER A 986 -59.39 2.28 -32.71
C SER A 986 -59.16 2.58 -34.22
N SER A 987 -58.18 1.91 -34.84
CA SER A 987 -58.14 1.32 -36.22
C SER A 987 -58.18 2.15 -37.54
N SER A 988 -57.27 1.76 -38.44
CA SER A 988 -57.40 1.44 -39.89
C SER A 988 -56.73 2.35 -40.98
N SER A 989 -56.00 1.67 -41.87
CA SER A 989 -55.17 2.05 -43.04
C SER A 989 -55.98 2.55 -44.27
N PRO A 990 -55.42 2.97 -45.46
CA PRO A 990 -54.58 2.13 -46.35
C PRO A 990 -53.53 2.82 -47.30
N SER A 991 -52.76 1.94 -47.99
CA SER A 991 -52.12 1.99 -49.36
C SER A 991 -50.90 2.93 -49.62
N SER A 992 -49.68 2.40 -49.82
CA SER A 992 -49.01 1.73 -51.00
C SER A 992 -48.35 2.75 -51.95
N SER A 993 -47.16 2.61 -52.55
CA SER A 993 -46.28 1.51 -53.03
C SER A 993 -44.86 2.13 -53.28
N SER A 994 -43.71 1.48 -53.50
CA SER A 994 -43.36 0.22 -54.17
C SER A 994 -41.85 -0.09 -54.02
N GLN A 995 -41.50 -1.37 -54.20
CA GLN A 995 -40.25 -1.98 -54.69
C GLN A 995 -39.01 -2.15 -53.78
N SER A 996 -38.83 -3.40 -53.34
CA SER A 996 -37.59 -4.16 -53.11
C SER A 996 -37.12 -4.83 -54.44
N PRO A 997 -36.00 -5.61 -54.54
CA PRO A 997 -35.17 -6.22 -53.47
C PRO A 997 -33.63 -6.26 -53.71
N SER A 998 -32.94 -6.97 -52.79
CA SER A 998 -31.62 -7.65 -52.90
C SER A 998 -30.36 -6.76 -52.90
N SER A 999 -29.23 -7.11 -52.27
CA SER A 999 -28.77 -8.30 -51.54
C SER A 999 -27.38 -7.99 -50.93
N GLU A 1000 -27.05 -8.70 -49.85
CA GLU A 1000 -25.74 -9.30 -49.52
C GLU A 1000 -24.46 -8.46 -49.31
N GLU A 1001 -24.00 -8.55 -48.05
CA GLU A 1001 -22.70 -9.08 -47.60
C GLU A 1001 -21.34 -8.45 -47.96
N SER A 1002 -20.50 -8.50 -46.90
CA SER A 1002 -19.03 -8.53 -46.84
C SER A 1002 -18.31 -7.17 -47.00
N SER A 1003 -17.32 -6.82 -46.17
CA SER A 1003 -16.49 -7.58 -45.21
C SER A 1003 -15.86 -6.65 -44.18
#